data_AF-Q2RSB0-F1
#
_entry.id   AF-Q2RSB0-F1
#
_cell.length_a   1.000
_cell.length_b   1.000
_cell.length_c   1.000
_cell.angle_alpha   90.00
_cell.angle_beta   90.00
_cell.angle_gamma   90.00
#
_symmetry.space_group_name_H-M   'P 1'
#
loop_
_entity.id
_entity.type
_entity.pdbx_description
1 polymer ?
#
loop_
_entity_poly.entity_id
_entity_poly.type
_entity_poly.pdbx_seq_one_letter_code
_entity_poly.pdbx_strand_id
1 'polypeptide(L)'
;MTIQAPINRSELSPQAFAPELEDKYALTGGRAYMTGTQALVRLALAQRRSDRKAGLDTRGFISGYRGSPLGGFDKELWKARPWLEAEGIVFKPGINEDLAATAVWGSQQVGLFKGARQQGVFGIWYGKGPGIDRSGDVFKHANNAGTAPLGGVLLIAGDDHAAKSSTAAHQCEYSFMDAMIPVLHPAGLEEVISFGLFGLALSRYSGCWVALKTIAETVDSSAPVLLDPDPPAFLLPAEGQAPVGGLHIRWPDPALDQEARLMRHKLYAALAFARVNRIDKVVMDSPVPRLGIVSVGKAYLDVRQALDDLGIDPAMAAAIGLRLYKVGMPWPLEREGVRAFAEGLEEILVVEEKRAVVENQIKEQLYNWREDVRPRVVGKFDESGAWLLPSAGELTPAMVARALAGRIGRFVTGPSIRDRLDWLERKDAALAGPTAVLKRLPTYCAGCPHNTSTTLPEGSRALAGIGCHYMVTWMPERATATFSQMGGEGVAWIGQAPFTDEPHVFVNLGDGTYFHSGILAIRAAVAAGVNVTYKILVNDAVAMTGGQPIDGLLSVDGLSRQLEGEGVGKIVVVSDEPGKYPIGTVFAAGVTIRHRDDLDAIQKDLRGWPGVSAILYDQTCAAEKRRRRKRGLLADPDRRVFINDLVCEGCGDCGKVSNCVAIEPLETEFGRKRSVDLSACNKDYSCLKGFCPSFVTVSGAEVRRPEGVGEVAFPPLPEPRLADLGAPYSILVTGIGGTGVVTIGALLGMAAHLEGKGVTVLDQTGLAQKNGAVTTHVRIAASQEALHAVRIAAGNANLLLGCDALTAAGPEVLAKARPRATDAVINTRPVMTAAFTRDPDSRYPEAEVRAALSATTRRAFFLDATTIATALMGDSLATNPFMIGYAWQKGLLPLGRAAIERAITLNGAAVAFNLEALLWGRRAAHDLEAVTALLDRAGGGPEHHRRSESVAETIERRATFLAAYQNAALAARYRRLVEAVVAVEKRVRPGGEALSEAVAKAYFKLLAYKDEYEVARLYSDGRFAQALAARFSGKPRLTVHLAPPLMSPRDPTTGRLRKRAFGAWIFPLFRLLARLKGLRGTPFDPFGQTSERRLQRRLITEYETTLGVILERVDPQGYDLAVEIAGLPLEMRGFGPVLVEAVTKAQARERTLLAAFLAPRPLASAAE
;
A
#
# COMPACT_ATOMS: atom_id res chain seq x y z
N MET A 1 -24.32 -7.59 48.79
CA MET A 1 -23.49 -6.39 48.69
C MET A 1 -23.87 -5.67 47.41
N THR A 2 -24.29 -4.42 47.52
CA THR A 2 -24.96 -3.62 46.50
C THR A 2 -24.03 -3.39 45.31
N ILE A 3 -24.39 -3.99 44.18
CA ILE A 3 -23.68 -3.90 42.90
C ILE A 3 -23.88 -2.47 42.38
N GLN A 4 -22.80 -1.72 42.15
CA GLN A 4 -22.89 -0.49 41.35
C GLN A 4 -23.44 -0.88 39.98
N ALA A 5 -24.62 -0.36 39.65
CA ALA A 5 -25.22 -0.48 38.33
C ALA A 5 -24.24 0.04 37.25
N PRO A 6 -24.29 -0.49 36.01
CA PRO A 6 -23.49 0.06 34.92
C PRO A 6 -23.79 1.56 34.78
N ILE A 7 -22.74 2.38 34.81
CA ILE A 7 -22.84 3.83 34.62
C ILE A 7 -23.69 4.07 33.36
N ASN A 8 -24.77 4.84 33.50
CA ASN A 8 -25.62 5.25 32.39
C ASN A 8 -24.80 6.12 31.43
N ARG A 9 -24.28 5.50 30.37
CA ARG A 9 -23.36 6.11 29.37
C ARG A 9 -23.94 7.33 28.65
N SER A 10 -25.25 7.56 28.79
CA SER A 10 -25.98 8.68 28.19
C SER A 10 -25.96 9.99 29.00
N GLU A 11 -25.46 9.99 30.24
CA GLU A 11 -25.57 11.13 31.16
C GLU A 11 -24.30 11.99 31.31
N LEU A 12 -23.20 11.65 30.64
CA LEU A 12 -22.03 12.54 30.57
C LEU A 12 -22.33 13.70 29.62
N SER A 13 -22.75 14.84 30.18
CA SER A 13 -23.11 16.05 29.44
C SER A 13 -22.00 16.48 28.47
N PRO A 14 -22.32 16.91 27.24
CA PRO A 14 -21.36 17.60 26.39
C PRO A 14 -21.14 19.00 26.97
N GLN A 15 -20.20 19.13 27.91
CA GLN A 15 -19.62 20.44 28.18
C GLN A 15 -19.03 20.96 26.87
N ALA A 16 -19.06 22.28 26.67
CA ALA A 16 -18.47 22.99 25.54
C ALA A 16 -16.95 22.76 25.49
N PHE A 17 -16.57 21.57 25.03
CA PHE A 17 -15.22 21.07 24.98
C PHE A 17 -14.70 21.40 23.58
N ALA A 18 -13.65 22.21 23.49
CA ALA A 18 -12.95 22.47 22.24
C ALA A 18 -11.84 21.41 22.13
N PRO A 19 -12.03 20.30 21.39
CA PRO A 19 -11.09 19.19 21.42
C PRO A 19 -9.76 19.60 20.78
N GLU A 20 -8.67 19.19 21.41
CA GLU A 20 -7.30 19.38 20.94
C GLU A 20 -6.67 18.04 20.54
N LEU A 21 -5.68 18.08 19.64
CA LEU A 21 -5.01 16.85 19.22
C LEU A 21 -4.26 16.16 20.38
N GLU A 22 -3.86 16.89 21.41
CA GLU A 22 -3.11 16.36 22.55
C GLU A 22 -3.98 15.63 23.58
N ASP A 23 -5.31 15.76 23.48
CA ASP A 23 -6.29 15.16 24.39
C ASP A 23 -6.10 13.66 24.57
N LYS A 24 -5.67 12.95 23.52
CA LYS A 24 -5.33 11.52 23.58
C LYS A 24 -4.32 11.17 24.70
N TYR A 25 -3.42 12.09 25.06
CA TYR A 25 -2.44 11.90 26.14
C TYR A 25 -2.73 12.77 27.37
N ALA A 26 -3.24 13.99 27.15
CA ALA A 26 -3.44 14.99 28.18
C ALA A 26 -4.71 14.76 29.02
N LEU A 27 -5.85 14.44 28.39
CA LEU A 27 -7.12 14.28 29.11
C LEU A 27 -7.01 13.22 30.19
N THR A 28 -7.61 13.45 31.34
CA THR A 28 -7.66 12.48 32.45
C THR A 28 -8.96 11.69 32.44
N GLY A 29 -10.07 12.26 31.94
CA GLY A 29 -11.34 11.58 31.72
C GLY A 29 -12.12 12.17 30.54
N GLY A 30 -13.24 11.56 30.17
CA GLY A 30 -14.10 12.01 29.05
C GLY A 30 -13.84 11.23 27.76
N ARG A 31 -14.15 11.79 26.58
CA ARG A 31 -13.94 11.12 25.29
C ARG A 31 -12.73 11.70 24.56
N ALA A 32 -11.82 10.85 24.10
CA ALA A 32 -10.69 11.25 23.25
C ALA A 32 -10.66 10.42 21.96
N TYR A 33 -10.51 11.09 20.81
CA TYR A 33 -10.30 10.41 19.54
C TYR A 33 -8.84 9.98 19.39
N MET A 34 -8.61 8.69 19.16
CA MET A 34 -7.25 8.15 19.03
C MET A 34 -7.20 6.92 18.12
N THR A 35 -6.00 6.61 17.65
CA THR A 35 -5.69 5.36 16.93
C THR A 35 -5.39 4.21 17.90
N GLY A 36 -5.38 2.97 17.41
CA GLY A 36 -4.87 1.79 18.12
C GLY A 36 -3.47 1.94 18.71
N THR A 37 -2.53 2.41 17.90
CA THR A 37 -1.16 2.69 18.36
C THR A 37 -1.10 3.75 19.46
N GLN A 38 -1.96 4.77 19.41
CA GLN A 38 -2.07 5.80 20.44
C GLN A 38 -2.70 5.26 21.72
N ALA A 39 -3.67 4.35 21.62
CA ALA A 39 -4.24 3.65 22.78
C ALA A 39 -3.19 2.81 23.52
N LEU A 40 -2.22 2.20 22.82
CA LEU A 40 -1.11 1.49 23.45
C LEU A 40 -0.16 2.42 24.23
N VAL A 41 0.12 3.62 23.71
CA VAL A 41 0.87 4.65 24.46
C VAL A 41 0.07 5.06 25.69
N ARG A 42 -1.25 5.26 25.51
CA ARG A 42 -2.17 5.65 26.58
C ARG A 42 -2.25 4.61 27.69
N LEU A 43 -2.23 3.32 27.34
CA LEU A 43 -2.16 2.21 28.29
C LEU A 43 -0.95 2.35 29.24
N ALA A 44 0.25 2.62 28.71
CA ALA A 44 1.44 2.79 29.54
C ALA A 44 1.32 3.98 30.51
N LEU A 45 0.77 5.11 30.03
CA LEU A 45 0.49 6.27 30.86
C LEU A 45 -0.57 5.97 31.94
N ALA A 46 -1.63 5.25 31.56
CA ALA A 46 -2.71 4.86 32.48
C ALA A 46 -2.20 3.94 33.58
N GLN A 47 -1.30 2.98 33.27
CA GLN A 47 -0.68 2.14 34.28
C GLN A 47 0.09 2.96 35.31
N ARG A 48 0.94 3.89 34.86
CA ARG A 48 1.74 4.71 35.79
C ARG A 48 0.86 5.59 36.66
N ARG A 49 -0.19 6.20 36.09
CA ARG A 49 -1.16 7.01 36.82
C ARG A 49 -1.89 6.17 37.87
N SER A 50 -2.26 4.94 37.53
CA SER A 50 -2.85 3.97 38.47
C SER A 50 -1.90 3.67 39.64
N ASP A 51 -0.64 3.34 39.34
CA ASP A 51 0.36 3.06 40.37
C ASP A 51 0.61 4.26 41.29
N ARG A 52 0.66 5.47 40.73
CA ARG A 52 0.80 6.72 41.51
C ARG A 52 -0.38 6.92 42.45
N LYS A 53 -1.60 6.68 41.97
CA LYS A 53 -2.83 6.78 42.79
C LYS A 53 -2.84 5.75 43.92
N ALA A 54 -2.28 4.57 43.68
CA ALA A 54 -2.09 3.52 44.68
C ALA A 54 -0.88 3.76 45.63
N GLY A 55 -0.16 4.87 45.50
CA GLY A 55 1.00 5.20 46.34
C GLY A 55 2.27 4.41 46.00
N LEU A 56 2.33 3.77 44.82
CA LEU A 56 3.46 2.96 44.39
C LEU A 56 4.48 3.78 43.58
N ASP A 57 5.76 3.60 43.90
CA ASP A 57 6.89 4.17 43.15
C ASP A 57 7.41 3.19 42.09
N THR A 58 6.59 2.96 41.07
CA THR A 58 6.93 2.14 39.89
C THR A 58 7.33 3.00 38.70
N ARG A 59 8.04 2.41 37.73
CA ARG A 59 8.39 3.01 36.44
C ARG A 59 8.05 2.06 35.30
N GLY A 60 8.10 2.55 34.06
CA GLY A 60 7.82 1.74 32.87
C GLY A 60 9.06 1.53 32.02
N PHE A 61 9.20 0.33 31.43
CA PHE A 61 10.18 0.05 30.39
C PHE A 61 9.49 -0.56 29.17
N ILE A 62 9.67 0.05 28.00
CA ILE A 62 9.07 -0.38 26.74
C ILE A 62 10.19 -0.70 25.75
N SER A 63 10.14 -1.87 25.14
CA SER A 63 11.07 -2.27 24.07
C SER A 63 10.41 -3.27 23.12
N GLY A 64 10.71 -3.20 21.84
CA GLY A 64 10.13 -4.09 20.84
C GLY A 64 10.68 -3.80 19.45
N TYR A 65 10.20 -4.54 18.45
CA TYR A 65 10.57 -4.29 17.07
C TYR A 65 9.33 -4.06 16.20
N ARG A 66 9.43 -3.03 15.37
CA ARG A 66 8.37 -2.57 14.47
C ARG A 66 8.00 -3.61 13.40
N GLY A 67 6.71 -3.89 13.30
CA GLY A 67 6.15 -4.72 12.25
C GLY A 67 4.64 -4.54 12.18
N SER A 68 4.04 -4.56 10.99
CA SER A 68 2.59 -4.44 10.82
C SER A 68 1.85 -5.53 11.61
N PRO A 69 0.74 -5.21 12.33
CA PRO A 69 0.06 -3.90 12.39
C PRO A 69 0.65 -2.91 13.43
N LEU A 70 1.61 -3.32 14.25
CA LEU A 70 2.29 -2.47 15.25
C LEU A 70 3.37 -1.53 14.67
N GLY A 71 3.48 -1.45 13.34
CA GLY A 71 4.57 -0.75 12.67
C GLY A 71 4.62 0.76 12.96
N GLY A 72 3.51 1.36 13.41
CA GLY A 72 3.44 2.78 13.79
C GLY A 72 3.74 3.07 15.26
N PHE A 73 3.89 2.06 16.12
CA PHE A 73 3.92 2.25 17.57
C PHE A 73 5.15 3.06 18.05
N ASP A 74 6.34 2.76 17.54
CA ASP A 74 7.59 3.50 17.82
C ASP A 74 7.43 5.01 17.58
N LYS A 75 6.75 5.38 16.48
CA LYS A 75 6.52 6.78 16.12
C LYS A 75 5.64 7.49 17.14
N GLU A 76 4.60 6.82 17.62
CA GLU A 76 3.72 7.40 18.63
C GLU A 76 4.44 7.47 19.98
N LEU A 77 5.29 6.50 20.34
CA LEU A 77 6.13 6.57 21.53
C LEU A 77 7.15 7.72 21.45
N TRP A 78 7.80 7.94 20.30
CA TRP A 78 8.70 9.08 20.11
C TRP A 78 7.98 10.43 20.17
N LYS A 79 6.78 10.54 19.58
CA LYS A 79 5.96 11.75 19.68
C LYS A 79 5.50 11.99 21.12
N ALA A 80 5.15 10.93 21.85
CA ALA A 80 4.67 10.99 23.21
C ALA A 80 5.79 11.12 24.26
N ARG A 81 7.06 11.23 23.84
CA ARG A 81 8.23 11.28 24.71
C ARG A 81 8.09 12.25 25.90
N PRO A 82 7.58 13.50 25.75
CA PRO A 82 7.41 14.40 26.89
C PRO A 82 6.50 13.84 27.98
N TRP A 83 5.38 13.20 27.60
CA TRP A 83 4.45 12.58 28.55
C TRP A 83 5.03 11.31 29.17
N LEU A 84 5.77 10.51 28.40
CA LEU A 84 6.41 9.30 28.90
C LEU A 84 7.52 9.64 29.92
N GLU A 85 8.37 10.61 29.63
CA GLU A 85 9.45 11.04 30.53
C GLU A 85 8.89 11.64 31.84
N ALA A 86 7.82 12.43 31.76
CA ALA A 86 7.15 12.98 32.94
C ALA A 86 6.59 11.89 33.88
N GLU A 87 6.15 10.77 33.31
CA GLU A 87 5.65 9.60 34.04
C GLU A 87 6.76 8.58 34.38
N GLY A 88 8.00 8.85 33.97
CA GLY A 88 9.14 7.98 34.21
C GLY A 88 9.06 6.64 33.45
N ILE A 89 8.52 6.68 32.23
CA ILE A 89 8.42 5.55 31.31
C ILE A 89 9.56 5.68 30.29
N VAL A 90 10.41 4.67 30.22
CA VAL A 90 11.57 4.62 29.33
C VAL A 90 11.25 3.76 28.13
N PHE A 91 11.27 4.36 26.94
CA PHE A 91 11.21 3.63 25.68
C PHE A 91 12.62 3.47 25.09
N LYS A 92 12.99 2.22 24.76
CA LYS A 92 14.19 1.89 23.98
C LYS A 92 13.77 0.93 22.86
N PRO A 93 13.84 1.33 21.58
CA PRO A 93 13.53 0.41 20.50
C PRO A 93 14.54 -0.75 20.51
N GLY A 94 14.06 -1.96 20.23
CA GLY A 94 14.91 -3.13 20.09
C GLY A 94 15.59 -3.15 18.73
N ILE A 95 16.74 -3.83 18.64
CA ILE A 95 17.39 -4.13 17.34
C ILE A 95 16.62 -5.23 16.62
N ASN A 96 16.11 -6.20 17.38
CA ASN A 96 15.19 -7.25 16.96
C ASN A 96 14.28 -7.61 18.14
N GLU A 97 13.29 -8.47 17.87
CA GLU A 97 12.26 -8.88 18.82
C GLU A 97 12.81 -9.65 20.04
N ASP A 98 13.80 -10.51 19.81
CA ASP A 98 14.40 -11.37 20.82
C ASP A 98 15.18 -10.54 21.86
N LEU A 99 16.10 -9.70 21.40
CA LEU A 99 16.86 -8.80 22.28
C LEU A 99 15.96 -7.79 23.00
N ALA A 100 14.86 -7.36 22.37
CA ALA A 100 13.88 -6.53 23.04
C ALA A 100 13.19 -7.26 24.20
N ALA A 101 12.82 -8.53 24.01
CA ALA A 101 12.24 -9.34 25.07
C ALA A 101 13.26 -9.60 26.19
N THR A 102 14.54 -9.82 25.85
CA THR A 102 15.61 -9.95 26.86
C THR A 102 15.77 -8.65 27.67
N ALA A 103 15.71 -7.48 27.03
CA ALA A 103 15.77 -6.20 27.72
C ALA A 103 14.58 -5.99 28.67
N VAL A 104 13.37 -6.38 28.24
CA VAL A 104 12.18 -6.36 29.10
C VAL A 104 12.35 -7.32 30.28
N TRP A 105 12.92 -8.51 30.08
CA TRP A 105 13.23 -9.42 31.17
C TRP A 105 14.24 -8.84 32.16
N GLY A 106 15.27 -8.14 31.67
CA GLY A 106 16.22 -7.40 32.51
C GLY A 106 15.56 -6.38 33.44
N SER A 107 14.48 -5.72 32.99
CA SER A 107 13.71 -4.80 33.86
C SER A 107 13.08 -5.48 35.08
N GLN A 108 12.77 -6.78 34.99
CA GLN A 108 12.20 -7.56 36.10
C GLN A 108 13.28 -8.02 37.10
N GLN A 109 14.55 -7.96 36.71
CA GLN A 109 15.67 -8.38 37.55
C GLN A 109 16.24 -7.24 38.41
N VAL A 110 15.75 -6.00 38.25
CA VAL A 110 16.25 -4.81 38.97
C VAL A 110 16.24 -5.01 40.49
N GLY A 111 15.17 -5.61 41.02
CA GLY A 111 15.03 -5.87 42.47
C GLY A 111 15.89 -7.01 43.02
N LEU A 112 16.56 -7.79 42.17
CA LEU A 112 17.44 -8.90 42.59
C LEU A 112 18.82 -8.42 43.04
N PHE A 113 19.21 -7.19 42.69
CA PHE A 113 20.53 -6.63 42.95
C PHE A 113 20.46 -5.37 43.82
N LYS A 114 21.54 -5.06 44.54
CA LYS A 114 21.65 -3.81 45.31
C LYS A 114 21.64 -2.60 44.38
N GLY A 115 21.02 -1.50 44.82
CA GLY A 115 20.96 -0.24 44.06
C GLY A 115 19.68 -0.02 43.25
N ALA A 116 18.66 -0.87 43.42
CA ALA A 116 17.32 -0.59 42.91
C ALA A 116 16.81 0.75 43.46
N ARG A 117 16.41 1.65 42.56
CA ARG A 117 15.95 3.01 42.91
C ARG A 117 14.42 3.11 43.02
N GLN A 118 13.71 2.11 42.53
CA GLN A 118 12.25 2.06 42.42
C GLN A 118 11.73 0.74 42.99
N GLN A 119 10.47 0.70 43.40
CA GLN A 119 9.82 -0.49 43.95
C GLN A 119 9.54 -1.57 42.89
N GLY A 120 9.42 -1.17 41.61
CA GLY A 120 9.19 -2.08 40.50
C GLY A 120 9.24 -1.37 39.16
N VAL A 121 9.46 -2.13 38.09
CA VAL A 121 9.44 -1.62 36.71
C VAL A 121 8.48 -2.49 35.91
N PHE A 122 7.37 -1.93 35.43
CA PHE A 122 6.49 -2.67 34.52
C PHE A 122 7.10 -2.71 33.12
N GLY A 123 7.08 -3.89 32.51
CA GLY A 123 7.64 -4.15 31.19
C GLY A 123 6.55 -4.21 30.13
N ILE A 124 6.77 -3.57 28.98
CA ILE A 124 5.95 -3.75 27.78
C ILE A 124 6.86 -4.17 26.63
N TRP A 125 6.60 -5.34 26.09
CA TRP A 125 7.21 -5.80 24.84
C TRP A 125 6.22 -5.65 23.68
N TYR A 126 6.71 -5.43 22.47
CA TYR A 126 5.86 -5.50 21.28
C TYR A 126 6.59 -6.10 20.08
N GLY A 127 5.84 -6.85 19.26
CA GLY A 127 6.35 -7.46 18.04
C GLY A 127 5.24 -8.07 17.20
N LYS A 128 5.49 -8.23 15.90
CA LYS A 128 4.55 -8.93 15.01
C LYS A 128 4.74 -10.45 15.08
N GLY A 129 3.78 -11.20 14.54
CA GLY A 129 3.76 -12.67 14.53
C GLY A 129 5.12 -13.38 14.41
N PRO A 130 5.84 -13.29 13.27
CA PRO A 130 7.14 -13.94 13.12
C PRO A 130 8.21 -13.57 14.17
N GLY A 131 8.12 -12.38 14.75
CA GLY A 131 8.97 -11.95 15.84
C GLY A 131 8.66 -12.65 17.16
N ILE A 132 7.41 -13.09 17.35
CA ILE A 132 6.98 -13.92 18.48
C ILE A 132 7.62 -15.31 18.34
N ASP A 133 7.47 -15.94 17.17
CA ASP A 133 8.03 -17.28 16.91
C ASP A 133 9.55 -17.29 17.10
N ARG A 134 10.22 -16.22 16.66
CA ARG A 134 11.66 -16.05 16.85
C ARG A 134 12.08 -15.89 18.31
N SER A 135 11.23 -15.28 19.14
CA SER A 135 11.54 -14.95 20.55
C SER A 135 11.10 -16.03 21.54
N GLY A 136 10.72 -17.22 21.04
CA GLY A 136 10.20 -18.30 21.89
C GLY A 136 11.14 -18.72 23.03
N ASP A 137 12.45 -18.71 22.78
CA ASP A 137 13.46 -19.07 23.78
C ASP A 137 13.45 -18.13 24.99
N VAL A 138 13.61 -16.82 24.75
CA VAL A 138 13.56 -15.81 25.80
C VAL A 138 12.20 -15.76 26.49
N PHE A 139 11.09 -15.98 25.78
CA PHE A 139 9.77 -16.05 26.42
C PHE A 139 9.67 -17.21 27.42
N LYS A 140 10.19 -18.39 27.09
CA LYS A 140 10.23 -19.54 28.01
C LYS A 140 11.08 -19.24 29.23
N HIS A 141 12.31 -18.75 29.03
CA HIS A 141 13.20 -18.38 30.12
C HIS A 141 12.60 -17.33 31.04
N ALA A 142 12.04 -16.27 30.47
CA ALA A 142 11.54 -15.14 31.24
C ALA A 142 10.24 -15.47 31.98
N ASN A 143 9.33 -16.26 31.40
CA ASN A 143 8.08 -16.65 32.05
C ASN A 143 8.31 -17.68 33.18
N ASN A 144 9.23 -18.65 32.95
CA ASN A 144 9.67 -19.59 33.98
C ASN A 144 10.22 -18.85 35.22
N ALA A 145 11.15 -17.91 35.01
CA ALA A 145 11.68 -17.05 36.05
C ALA A 145 10.54 -16.24 36.71
N GLY A 146 9.73 -15.56 35.91
CA GLY A 146 8.59 -14.75 36.32
C GLY A 146 8.87 -13.26 36.37
N THR A 147 7.93 -12.51 36.93
CA THR A 147 7.99 -11.05 37.08
C THR A 147 8.38 -10.62 38.48
N ALA A 148 8.85 -9.38 38.63
CA ALA A 148 8.96 -8.75 39.94
C ALA A 148 7.56 -8.46 40.52
N PRO A 149 7.35 -8.48 41.85
CA PRO A 149 6.02 -8.32 42.45
C PRO A 149 5.28 -7.04 42.02
N LEU A 150 6.00 -5.93 41.89
CA LEU A 150 5.46 -4.63 41.43
C LEU A 150 5.91 -4.26 40.00
N GLY A 151 6.53 -5.21 39.29
CA GLY A 151 6.89 -5.04 37.89
C GLY A 151 5.69 -5.35 37.02
N GLY A 152 5.52 -6.63 36.69
CA GLY A 152 4.54 -7.10 35.72
C GLY A 152 5.03 -6.89 34.28
N VAL A 153 4.66 -7.78 33.36
CA VAL A 153 5.08 -7.75 31.96
C VAL A 153 3.89 -8.00 31.03
N LEU A 154 3.74 -7.14 30.03
CA LEU A 154 2.75 -7.26 28.97
C LEU A 154 3.44 -7.45 27.60
N LEU A 155 3.11 -8.53 26.89
CA LEU A 155 3.58 -8.81 25.53
C LEU A 155 2.50 -8.40 24.51
N ILE A 156 2.68 -7.29 23.82
CA ILE A 156 1.76 -6.84 22.76
C ILE A 156 2.11 -7.58 21.46
N ALA A 157 1.24 -8.51 21.05
CA ALA A 157 1.44 -9.37 19.90
C ALA A 157 0.61 -8.89 18.70
N GLY A 158 1.26 -8.56 17.58
CA GLY A 158 0.59 -8.12 16.35
C GLY A 158 0.36 -9.24 15.34
N ASP A 159 -0.89 -9.68 15.19
CA ASP A 159 -1.32 -10.72 14.25
C ASP A 159 -1.86 -10.14 12.93
N ASP A 160 -1.44 -10.73 11.80
CA ASP A 160 -1.95 -10.46 10.45
C ASP A 160 -2.61 -11.74 9.90
N HIS A 161 -3.91 -11.94 10.18
CA HIS A 161 -4.65 -13.14 9.82
C HIS A 161 -4.80 -13.34 8.30
N ALA A 162 -4.80 -12.24 7.52
CA ALA A 162 -4.95 -12.26 6.07
C ALA A 162 -3.61 -12.17 5.30
N ALA A 163 -2.48 -12.05 6.00
CA ALA A 163 -1.17 -11.82 5.39
C ALA A 163 -1.17 -10.62 4.41
N LYS A 164 -1.89 -9.54 4.73
CA LYS A 164 -2.00 -8.35 3.88
C LYS A 164 -0.67 -7.60 3.74
N SER A 165 0.12 -7.67 4.81
CA SER A 165 1.39 -6.96 4.97
C SER A 165 2.53 -7.87 5.42
N SER A 166 2.25 -9.17 5.52
CA SER A 166 3.16 -10.22 5.99
C SER A 166 3.36 -11.30 4.94
N THR A 167 4.48 -12.02 5.03
CA THR A 167 4.80 -13.16 4.15
C THR A 167 4.07 -14.45 4.55
N ALA A 168 3.53 -14.51 5.77
CA ALA A 168 2.74 -15.61 6.28
C ALA A 168 1.56 -15.07 7.11
N ALA A 169 0.44 -15.79 7.07
CA ALA A 169 -0.71 -15.49 7.93
C ALA A 169 -0.48 -16.10 9.31
N HIS A 170 -0.57 -15.29 10.37
CA HIS A 170 -0.10 -15.67 11.71
C HIS A 170 -1.24 -15.86 12.71
N GLN A 171 -0.98 -16.61 13.80
CA GLN A 171 -1.84 -16.77 14.97
C GLN A 171 -0.95 -16.99 16.20
N CYS A 172 -0.83 -15.99 17.07
CA CYS A 172 0.14 -15.98 18.17
C CYS A 172 -0.20 -16.86 19.37
N GLU A 173 -1.47 -17.24 19.56
CA GLU A 173 -1.93 -17.96 20.76
C GLU A 173 -1.14 -19.24 21.00
N TYR A 174 -0.90 -20.05 19.97
CA TYR A 174 -0.17 -21.32 20.13
C TYR A 174 1.29 -21.12 20.56
N SER A 175 1.96 -20.07 20.07
CA SER A 175 3.34 -19.76 20.47
C SER A 175 3.41 -19.36 21.94
N PHE A 176 2.40 -18.64 22.44
CA PHE A 176 2.30 -18.31 23.87
C PHE A 176 1.83 -19.48 24.75
N MET A 177 0.95 -20.35 24.25
CA MET A 177 0.58 -21.59 24.91
C MET A 177 1.81 -22.49 25.13
N ASP A 178 2.67 -22.63 24.12
CA ASP A 178 3.93 -23.37 24.22
C ASP A 178 4.91 -22.75 25.25
N ALA A 179 4.89 -21.42 25.40
CA ALA A 179 5.65 -20.70 26.42
C ALA A 179 4.93 -20.60 27.79
N MET A 180 3.73 -21.19 27.91
CA MET A 180 2.85 -21.13 29.08
C MET A 180 2.50 -19.70 29.55
N ILE A 181 2.30 -18.79 28.59
CA ILE A 181 2.00 -17.36 28.80
C ILE A 181 0.48 -17.12 28.62
N PRO A 182 -0.26 -16.68 29.65
CA PRO A 182 -1.66 -16.28 29.51
C PRO A 182 -1.85 -15.24 28.41
N VAL A 183 -2.91 -15.39 27.61
CA VAL A 183 -3.21 -14.54 26.45
C VAL A 183 -4.55 -13.84 26.68
N LEU A 184 -4.54 -12.51 26.57
CA LEU A 184 -5.71 -11.65 26.51
C LEU A 184 -5.99 -11.22 25.07
N HIS A 185 -7.26 -11.17 24.68
CA HIS A 185 -7.67 -10.78 23.33
C HIS A 185 -8.79 -9.72 23.38
N PRO A 186 -8.45 -8.41 23.26
CA PRO A 186 -9.42 -7.34 23.22
C PRO A 186 -10.27 -7.41 21.96
N ALA A 187 -11.56 -7.08 22.08
CA ALA A 187 -12.47 -7.07 20.94
C ALA A 187 -12.38 -5.79 20.10
N GLY A 188 -12.01 -4.67 20.72
CA GLY A 188 -11.93 -3.36 20.08
C GLY A 188 -11.00 -2.40 20.81
N LEU A 189 -10.93 -1.16 20.33
CA LEU A 189 -9.94 -0.17 20.74
C LEU A 189 -9.98 0.17 22.24
N GLU A 190 -11.16 0.30 22.83
CA GLU A 190 -11.33 0.58 24.27
C GLU A 190 -10.75 -0.55 25.14
N GLU A 191 -10.92 -1.80 24.70
CA GLU A 191 -10.42 -2.97 25.43
C GLU A 191 -8.91 -3.13 25.34
N VAL A 192 -8.24 -2.51 24.36
CA VAL A 192 -6.77 -2.49 24.33
C VAL A 192 -6.21 -1.86 25.61
N ILE A 193 -6.84 -0.79 26.11
CA ILE A 193 -6.42 -0.14 27.36
C ILE A 193 -6.84 -0.97 28.56
N SER A 194 -8.12 -1.34 28.67
CA SER A 194 -8.61 -2.04 29.87
C SER A 194 -8.00 -3.44 30.01
N PHE A 195 -7.90 -4.22 28.93
CA PHE A 195 -7.25 -5.55 28.97
C PHE A 195 -5.74 -5.42 29.12
N GLY A 196 -5.11 -4.36 28.62
CA GLY A 196 -3.70 -4.09 28.91
C GLY A 196 -3.45 -3.87 30.40
N LEU A 197 -4.29 -3.08 31.06
CA LEU A 197 -4.22 -2.85 32.52
C LEU A 197 -4.53 -4.14 33.29
N PHE A 198 -5.54 -4.91 32.87
CA PHE A 198 -5.80 -6.25 33.43
C PHE A 198 -4.58 -7.17 33.27
N GLY A 199 -3.90 -7.14 32.13
CA GLY A 199 -2.74 -7.99 31.85
C GLY A 199 -1.56 -7.66 32.76
N LEU A 200 -1.29 -6.38 33.02
CA LEU A 200 -0.25 -5.96 33.96
C LEU A 200 -0.59 -6.34 35.41
N ALA A 201 -1.85 -6.16 35.83
CA ALA A 201 -2.32 -6.59 37.14
C ALA A 201 -2.26 -8.12 37.31
N LEU A 202 -2.73 -8.87 36.30
CA LEU A 202 -2.66 -10.33 36.23
C LEU A 202 -1.20 -10.81 36.29
N SER A 203 -0.29 -10.14 35.59
CA SER A 203 1.14 -10.46 35.59
C SER A 203 1.78 -10.23 36.96
N ARG A 204 1.44 -9.13 37.63
CA ARG A 204 1.88 -8.84 39.01
C ARG A 204 1.32 -9.82 40.03
N TYR A 205 0.10 -10.32 39.84
CA TYR A 205 -0.51 -11.26 40.77
C TYR A 205 0.02 -12.69 40.59
N SER A 206 0.07 -13.17 39.35
CA SER A 206 0.43 -14.57 39.05
C SER A 206 1.94 -14.82 38.96
N GLY A 207 2.74 -13.78 38.74
CA GLY A 207 4.15 -13.92 38.40
C GLY A 207 4.40 -14.42 36.97
N CYS A 208 3.36 -14.63 36.17
CA CYS A 208 3.47 -14.92 34.74
C CYS A 208 3.71 -13.65 33.93
N TRP A 209 4.36 -13.80 32.79
CA TRP A 209 4.23 -12.83 31.70
C TRP A 209 2.83 -12.97 31.09
N VAL A 210 2.25 -11.89 30.58
CA VAL A 210 0.91 -11.92 29.97
C VAL A 210 0.96 -11.33 28.57
N ALA A 211 0.36 -12.01 27.60
CA ALA A 211 0.23 -11.53 26.24
C ALA A 211 -1.08 -10.77 26.02
N LEU A 212 -1.03 -9.74 25.19
CA LEU A 212 -2.17 -9.01 24.65
C LEU A 212 -2.13 -9.15 23.14
N LYS A 213 -3.02 -9.98 22.59
CA LYS A 213 -3.17 -10.15 21.14
C LYS A 213 -3.78 -8.87 20.55
N THR A 214 -3.23 -8.42 19.45
CA THR A 214 -3.72 -7.29 18.67
C THR A 214 -3.73 -7.65 17.20
N ILE A 215 -4.71 -7.15 16.48
CA ILE A 215 -4.89 -7.35 15.03
C ILE A 215 -5.07 -5.99 14.34
N ALA A 216 -5.00 -5.96 13.01
CA ALA A 216 -5.20 -4.73 12.22
C ALA A 216 -6.47 -3.96 12.65
N GLU A 217 -7.59 -4.65 12.89
CA GLU A 217 -8.84 -4.02 13.33
C GLU A 217 -8.76 -3.30 14.69
N THR A 218 -7.81 -3.66 15.54
CA THR A 218 -7.58 -3.01 16.83
C THR A 218 -6.47 -1.95 16.78
N VAL A 219 -5.47 -2.12 15.91
CA VAL A 219 -4.27 -1.27 15.90
C VAL A 219 -4.29 -0.22 14.78
N ASP A 220 -4.77 -0.59 13.60
CA ASP A 220 -4.89 0.27 12.40
C ASP A 220 -6.24 1.00 12.35
N SER A 221 -7.06 0.88 13.40
CA SER A 221 -8.32 1.59 13.53
C SER A 221 -8.21 2.83 14.42
N SER A 222 -9.15 3.75 14.24
CA SER A 222 -9.33 4.94 15.05
C SER A 222 -10.78 5.08 15.48
N ALA A 223 -11.00 5.43 16.75
CA ALA A 223 -12.33 5.68 17.30
C ALA A 223 -12.25 6.64 18.51
N PRO A 224 -13.37 7.28 18.88
CA PRO A 224 -13.51 7.91 20.18
C PRO A 224 -13.45 6.84 21.27
N VAL A 225 -12.55 7.01 22.22
CA VAL A 225 -12.40 6.14 23.41
C VAL A 225 -12.89 6.90 24.63
N LEU A 226 -13.70 6.25 25.45
CA LEU A 226 -14.08 6.76 26.76
C LEU A 226 -12.93 6.51 27.73
N LEU A 227 -12.44 7.58 28.34
CA LEU A 227 -11.39 7.58 29.33
C LEU A 227 -12.03 7.67 30.71
N ASP A 228 -11.84 6.61 31.50
CA ASP A 228 -12.19 6.62 32.91
C ASP A 228 -11.11 7.41 33.69
N PRO A 229 -11.49 8.45 34.47
CA PRO A 229 -10.55 9.13 35.37
C PRO A 229 -9.99 8.19 36.44
N ASP A 230 -10.72 7.13 36.78
CA ASP A 230 -10.32 6.15 37.77
C ASP A 230 -9.94 4.83 37.09
N PRO A 231 -8.73 4.29 37.35
CA PRO A 231 -8.37 2.98 36.84
C PRO A 231 -9.29 1.91 37.42
N PRO A 232 -9.61 0.83 36.67
CA PRO A 232 -10.46 -0.24 37.17
C PRO A 232 -9.89 -0.83 38.46
N ALA A 233 -10.72 -0.92 39.50
CA ALA A 233 -10.36 -1.59 40.74
C ALA A 233 -10.33 -3.11 40.50
N PHE A 234 -9.14 -3.70 40.49
CA PHE A 234 -8.97 -5.14 40.31
C PHE A 234 -9.27 -5.88 41.61
N LEU A 235 -9.96 -7.01 41.50
CA LEU A 235 -10.18 -7.93 42.60
C LEU A 235 -9.00 -8.91 42.67
N LEU A 236 -8.34 -8.95 43.82
CA LEU A 236 -7.35 -9.98 44.11
C LEU A 236 -8.09 -11.20 44.68
N PRO A 237 -7.86 -12.42 44.15
CA PRO A 237 -8.40 -13.63 44.78
C PRO A 237 -7.96 -13.72 46.24
N ALA A 238 -8.81 -14.31 47.10
CA ALA A 238 -8.41 -14.60 48.47
C ALA A 238 -7.14 -15.46 48.47
N GLU A 239 -6.16 -15.14 49.33
CA GLU A 239 -4.88 -15.82 49.38
C GLU A 239 -5.08 -17.33 49.62
N GLY A 240 -4.77 -18.15 48.61
CA GLY A 240 -4.49 -19.56 48.82
C GLY A 240 -3.11 -19.73 49.46
N GLN A 241 -2.70 -20.96 49.81
CA GLN A 241 -1.32 -21.22 50.24
C GLN A 241 -0.35 -20.85 49.11
N ALA A 242 0.27 -19.68 49.19
CA ALA A 242 1.34 -19.29 48.28
C ALA A 242 2.46 -20.35 48.37
N PRO A 243 3.06 -20.77 47.24
CA PRO A 243 4.15 -21.75 47.28
C PRO A 243 5.31 -21.19 48.10
N VAL A 244 6.15 -22.07 48.66
CA VAL A 244 7.38 -21.65 49.37
C VAL A 244 8.22 -20.76 48.45
N GLY A 245 8.54 -19.55 48.93
CA GLY A 245 9.20 -18.51 48.16
C GLY A 245 8.26 -17.58 47.35
N GLY A 246 6.97 -17.88 47.21
CA GLY A 246 6.02 -17.07 46.43
C GLY A 246 6.10 -17.29 44.92
N LEU A 247 5.47 -16.45 44.11
CA LEU A 247 5.32 -16.64 42.66
C LEU A 247 6.37 -15.91 41.81
N HIS A 248 7.08 -14.95 42.39
CA HIS A 248 7.87 -13.96 41.64
C HIS A 248 9.30 -14.41 41.34
N ILE A 249 9.95 -13.65 40.45
CA ILE A 249 11.36 -13.85 40.10
C ILE A 249 12.27 -13.77 41.33
N ARG A 250 13.29 -14.63 41.36
CA ARG A 250 14.28 -14.71 42.45
C ARG A 250 15.63 -15.16 41.91
N TRP A 251 16.67 -14.99 42.71
CA TRP A 251 18.00 -15.54 42.42
C TRP A 251 18.70 -15.95 43.72
N PRO A 252 19.35 -17.12 43.79
CA PRO A 252 19.37 -18.20 42.78
C PRO A 252 18.01 -18.94 42.68
N ASP A 253 17.73 -19.56 41.52
CA ASP A 253 16.44 -20.23 41.25
C ASP A 253 16.63 -21.42 40.28
N PRO A 254 16.69 -22.67 40.78
CA PRO A 254 16.92 -23.85 39.94
C PRO A 254 15.86 -24.04 38.85
N ALA A 255 16.25 -24.54 37.67
CA ALA A 255 15.35 -24.64 36.51
C ALA A 255 14.10 -25.51 36.75
N LEU A 256 14.24 -26.65 37.43
CA LEU A 256 13.11 -27.55 37.74
C LEU A 256 12.13 -26.93 38.74
N ASP A 257 12.62 -26.09 39.65
CA ASP A 257 11.76 -25.37 40.61
C ASP A 257 10.96 -24.26 39.90
N GLN A 258 11.57 -23.59 38.92
CA GLN A 258 10.88 -22.62 38.06
C GLN A 258 9.73 -23.28 37.29
N GLU A 259 10.00 -24.41 36.64
CA GLU A 259 9.01 -25.16 35.88
C GLU A 259 7.87 -25.66 36.79
N ALA A 260 8.20 -26.30 37.91
CA ALA A 260 7.19 -26.78 38.86
C ALA A 260 6.31 -25.64 39.37
N ARG A 261 6.91 -24.47 39.65
CA ARG A 261 6.18 -23.29 40.11
C ARG A 261 5.24 -22.73 39.04
N LEU A 262 5.69 -22.65 37.79
CA LEU A 262 4.86 -22.20 36.67
C LEU A 262 3.64 -23.11 36.48
N MET A 263 3.88 -24.42 36.39
CA MET A 263 2.85 -25.42 36.09
C MET A 263 1.85 -25.61 37.24
N ARG A 264 2.32 -25.64 38.49
CA ARG A 264 1.47 -25.97 39.65
C ARG A 264 0.82 -24.77 40.32
N HIS A 265 1.39 -23.58 40.15
CA HIS A 265 0.97 -22.41 40.93
C HIS A 265 0.66 -21.18 40.08
N LYS A 266 1.59 -20.73 39.22
CA LYS A 266 1.42 -19.45 38.50
C LYS A 266 0.22 -19.47 37.53
N LEU A 267 0.05 -20.54 36.73
CA LEU A 267 -1.08 -20.66 35.81
C LEU A 267 -2.44 -20.72 36.52
N TYR A 268 -2.50 -21.41 37.66
CA TYR A 268 -3.73 -21.46 38.47
C TYR A 268 -4.04 -20.13 39.17
N ALA A 269 -3.00 -19.39 39.58
CA ALA A 269 -3.17 -18.01 40.04
C ALA A 269 -3.74 -17.13 38.92
N ALA A 270 -3.30 -17.31 37.68
CA ALA A 270 -3.85 -16.58 36.53
C ALA A 270 -5.34 -16.90 36.29
N LEU A 271 -5.73 -18.18 36.34
CA LEU A 271 -7.13 -18.61 36.24
C LEU A 271 -7.99 -18.02 37.38
N ALA A 272 -7.50 -18.05 38.62
CA ALA A 272 -8.20 -17.49 39.77
C ALA A 272 -8.42 -15.98 39.62
N PHE A 273 -7.41 -15.25 39.16
CA PHE A 273 -7.52 -13.82 38.87
C PHE A 273 -8.55 -13.55 37.78
N ALA A 274 -8.52 -14.31 36.68
CA ALA A 274 -9.47 -14.16 35.59
C ALA A 274 -10.93 -14.39 36.04
N ARG A 275 -11.16 -15.38 36.91
CA ARG A 275 -12.47 -15.71 37.49
C ARG A 275 -13.03 -14.55 38.32
N VAL A 276 -12.28 -14.08 39.32
CA VAL A 276 -12.80 -13.05 40.24
C VAL A 276 -13.02 -11.71 39.53
N ASN A 277 -12.20 -11.39 38.53
CA ASN A 277 -12.34 -10.18 37.72
C ASN A 277 -13.33 -10.33 36.56
N ARG A 278 -13.91 -11.52 36.35
CA ARG A 278 -14.84 -11.83 35.24
C ARG A 278 -14.31 -11.33 33.89
N ILE A 279 -13.04 -11.64 33.61
CA ILE A 279 -12.41 -11.31 32.33
C ILE A 279 -13.22 -11.93 31.18
N ASP A 280 -13.63 -13.19 31.38
CA ASP A 280 -14.65 -13.85 30.57
C ASP A 280 -16.04 -13.62 31.19
N LYS A 281 -17.05 -13.32 30.37
CA LYS A 281 -18.38 -12.94 30.89
C LYS A 281 -19.53 -13.26 29.93
N VAL A 282 -20.68 -13.60 30.50
CA VAL A 282 -21.96 -13.64 29.78
C VAL A 282 -22.43 -12.21 29.52
N VAL A 283 -22.59 -11.84 28.25
CA VAL A 283 -23.05 -10.49 27.85
C VAL A 283 -24.50 -10.47 27.37
N MET A 284 -25.05 -11.64 27.08
CA MET A 284 -26.46 -11.84 26.74
C MET A 284 -26.89 -13.15 27.37
N ASP A 285 -28.02 -13.15 28.04
CA ASP A 285 -28.55 -14.30 28.74
C ASP A 285 -30.04 -14.50 28.42
N SER A 286 -30.54 -15.71 28.60
CA SER A 286 -31.95 -16.07 28.43
C SER A 286 -32.42 -16.91 29.62
N PRO A 287 -33.65 -16.68 30.11
CA PRO A 287 -34.25 -17.51 31.18
C PRO A 287 -34.55 -18.94 30.72
N VAL A 288 -34.58 -19.20 29.41
CA VAL A 288 -34.78 -20.52 28.80
C VAL A 288 -33.60 -20.83 27.87
N PRO A 289 -32.39 -21.03 28.42
CA PRO A 289 -31.18 -21.17 27.61
C PRO A 289 -31.27 -22.43 26.74
N ARG A 290 -30.88 -22.33 25.46
CA ARG A 290 -30.87 -23.45 24.50
C ARG A 290 -29.63 -23.43 23.62
N LEU A 291 -29.31 -22.28 23.03
CA LEU A 291 -28.14 -22.07 22.18
C LEU A 291 -27.17 -21.08 22.83
N GLY A 292 -25.96 -21.53 23.09
CA GLY A 292 -24.86 -20.68 23.54
C GLY A 292 -23.96 -20.29 22.38
N ILE A 293 -23.52 -19.05 22.33
CA ILE A 293 -22.42 -18.61 21.49
C ILE A 293 -21.25 -18.26 22.38
N VAL A 294 -20.08 -18.83 22.11
CA VAL A 294 -18.82 -18.41 22.74
C VAL A 294 -18.00 -17.66 21.70
N SER A 295 -17.50 -16.47 22.02
CA SER A 295 -16.69 -15.72 21.07
C SER A 295 -15.56 -14.92 21.72
N VAL A 296 -14.49 -14.71 20.95
CA VAL A 296 -13.19 -14.19 21.41
C VAL A 296 -12.79 -12.97 20.60
N GLY A 297 -12.26 -11.93 21.25
CA GLY A 297 -11.64 -10.79 20.55
C GLY A 297 -12.56 -10.16 19.51
N LYS A 298 -12.04 -9.83 18.33
CA LYS A 298 -12.84 -9.25 17.24
C LYS A 298 -14.03 -10.13 16.83
N ALA A 299 -13.91 -11.45 16.87
CA ALA A 299 -15.00 -12.34 16.47
C ALA A 299 -16.28 -12.09 17.28
N TYR A 300 -16.16 -11.60 18.52
CA TYR A 300 -17.30 -11.15 19.33
C TYR A 300 -18.08 -10.02 18.64
N LEU A 301 -17.38 -9.03 18.11
CA LEU A 301 -17.98 -7.93 17.37
C LEU A 301 -18.60 -8.40 16.04
N ASP A 302 -18.00 -9.39 15.39
CA ASP A 302 -18.56 -10.01 14.19
C ASP A 302 -19.85 -10.79 14.51
N VAL A 303 -19.92 -11.47 15.67
CA VAL A 303 -21.16 -12.10 16.16
C VAL A 303 -22.23 -11.05 16.42
N ARG A 304 -21.90 -9.93 17.08
CA ARG A 304 -22.85 -8.85 17.33
C ARG A 304 -23.39 -8.25 16.02
N GLN A 305 -22.51 -7.99 15.06
CA GLN A 305 -22.90 -7.51 13.74
C GLN A 305 -23.75 -8.55 12.98
N ALA A 306 -23.42 -9.84 13.09
CA ALA A 306 -24.18 -10.92 12.47
C ALA A 306 -25.61 -11.04 13.06
N LEU A 307 -25.77 -10.87 14.37
CA LEU A 307 -27.09 -10.85 15.00
C LEU A 307 -27.94 -9.67 14.49
N ASP A 308 -27.36 -8.48 14.35
CA ASP A 308 -28.05 -7.31 13.77
C ASP A 308 -28.43 -7.55 12.30
N ASP A 309 -27.51 -8.10 11.51
CA ASP A 309 -27.71 -8.42 10.09
C ASP A 309 -28.83 -9.47 9.92
N LEU A 310 -28.95 -10.42 10.84
CA LEU A 310 -30.05 -11.40 10.92
C LEU A 310 -31.33 -10.83 11.53
N GLY A 311 -31.29 -9.64 12.12
CA GLY A 311 -32.44 -8.96 12.71
C GLY A 311 -32.88 -9.57 14.04
N ILE A 312 -31.93 -10.17 14.75
CA ILE A 312 -32.15 -10.80 16.05
C ILE A 312 -31.97 -9.71 17.10
N ASP A 313 -33.08 -9.09 17.48
CA ASP A 313 -33.14 -8.16 18.59
C ASP A 313 -33.14 -8.91 19.95
N PRO A 314 -33.04 -8.20 21.09
CA PRO A 314 -33.04 -8.84 22.40
C PRO A 314 -34.28 -9.70 22.71
N ALA A 315 -35.44 -9.35 22.15
CA ALA A 315 -36.67 -10.11 22.37
C ALA A 315 -36.64 -11.44 21.60
N MET A 316 -36.22 -11.41 20.34
CA MET A 316 -36.00 -12.60 19.53
C MET A 316 -34.89 -13.48 20.11
N ALA A 317 -33.80 -12.88 20.58
CA ALA A 317 -32.72 -13.62 21.24
C ALA A 317 -33.21 -14.38 22.49
N ALA A 318 -34.04 -13.73 23.31
CA ALA A 318 -34.66 -14.37 24.48
C ALA A 318 -35.58 -15.54 24.07
N ALA A 319 -36.41 -15.35 23.03
CA ALA A 319 -37.31 -16.38 22.51
C ALA A 319 -36.58 -17.59 21.91
N ILE A 320 -35.42 -17.38 21.28
CA ILE A 320 -34.55 -18.45 20.78
C ILE A 320 -33.91 -19.24 21.96
N GLY A 321 -33.75 -18.61 23.12
CA GLY A 321 -32.96 -19.16 24.22
C GLY A 321 -31.47 -18.86 24.06
N LEU A 322 -31.12 -17.72 23.46
CA LEU A 322 -29.74 -17.39 23.11
C LEU A 322 -28.94 -16.88 24.32
N ARG A 323 -27.76 -17.46 24.57
CA ARG A 323 -26.73 -16.89 25.46
C ARG A 323 -25.49 -16.52 24.67
N LEU A 324 -24.79 -15.45 25.06
CA LEU A 324 -23.51 -15.04 24.45
C LEU A 324 -22.44 -14.88 25.53
N TYR A 325 -21.43 -15.74 25.49
CA TYR A 325 -20.24 -15.69 26.34
C TYR A 325 -19.09 -15.03 25.60
N LYS A 326 -18.62 -13.91 26.14
CA LYS A 326 -17.45 -13.20 25.64
C LYS A 326 -16.22 -13.64 26.42
N VAL A 327 -15.26 -14.22 25.72
CA VAL A 327 -13.97 -14.64 26.27
C VAL A 327 -12.97 -13.51 26.08
N GLY A 328 -12.42 -13.02 27.19
CA GLY A 328 -11.33 -12.05 27.22
C GLY A 328 -9.95 -12.70 27.38
N MET A 329 -9.87 -13.86 28.04
CA MET A 329 -8.65 -14.65 28.21
C MET A 329 -8.77 -15.99 27.47
N PRO A 330 -8.51 -16.05 26.15
CA PRO A 330 -8.61 -17.30 25.38
C PRO A 330 -7.71 -18.43 25.88
N TRP A 331 -6.59 -18.11 26.55
CA TRP A 331 -5.74 -19.12 27.17
C TRP A 331 -5.05 -18.60 28.44
N PRO A 332 -4.97 -19.40 29.52
CA PRO A 332 -5.77 -20.61 29.74
C PRO A 332 -7.24 -20.23 29.97
N LEU A 333 -8.17 -20.96 29.35
CA LEU A 333 -9.60 -20.66 29.46
C LEU A 333 -10.13 -20.96 30.87
N GLU A 334 -10.83 -20.00 31.50
CA GLU A 334 -11.35 -20.14 32.86
C GLU A 334 -12.50 -21.17 32.92
N ARG A 335 -12.31 -22.22 33.72
CA ARG A 335 -13.12 -23.44 33.65
C ARG A 335 -14.49 -23.29 34.29
N GLU A 336 -14.60 -22.57 35.39
CA GLU A 336 -15.81 -22.52 36.19
C GLU A 336 -16.87 -21.64 35.54
N GLY A 337 -16.47 -20.54 34.91
CA GLY A 337 -17.32 -19.69 34.08
C GLY A 337 -17.86 -20.40 32.85
N VAL A 338 -17.01 -21.17 32.14
CA VAL A 338 -17.43 -22.00 31.00
C VAL A 338 -18.46 -23.04 31.42
N ARG A 339 -18.22 -23.71 32.56
CA ARG A 339 -19.15 -24.70 33.11
C ARG A 339 -20.49 -24.06 33.46
N ALA A 340 -20.49 -22.95 34.21
CA ALA A 340 -21.71 -22.23 34.54
C ALA A 340 -22.47 -21.72 33.30
N PHE A 341 -21.76 -21.33 32.25
CA PHE A 341 -22.37 -20.93 30.98
C PHE A 341 -23.05 -22.10 30.26
N ALA A 342 -22.45 -23.29 30.29
CA ALA A 342 -22.93 -24.50 29.63
C ALA A 342 -24.21 -25.08 30.25
N GLU A 343 -24.53 -24.76 31.51
CA GLU A 343 -25.72 -25.27 32.17
C GLU A 343 -27.01 -24.86 31.46
N GLY A 344 -27.86 -25.85 31.18
CA GLY A 344 -29.14 -25.68 30.48
C GLY A 344 -29.03 -25.56 28.96
N LEU A 345 -27.83 -25.45 28.38
CA LEU A 345 -27.66 -25.38 26.93
C LEU A 345 -27.80 -26.75 26.27
N GLU A 346 -28.45 -26.78 25.11
CA GLU A 346 -28.47 -27.94 24.21
C GLU A 346 -27.23 -27.94 23.30
N GLU A 347 -26.77 -26.73 22.92
CA GLU A 347 -25.69 -26.54 21.96
C GLU A 347 -24.85 -25.28 22.26
N ILE A 348 -23.55 -25.36 22.01
CA ILE A 348 -22.61 -24.24 22.01
C ILE A 348 -21.97 -24.12 20.62
N LEU A 349 -22.07 -22.93 20.03
CA LEU A 349 -21.30 -22.51 18.86
C LEU A 349 -20.10 -21.66 19.29
N VAL A 350 -18.89 -22.12 19.00
CA VAL A 350 -17.65 -21.38 19.26
C VAL A 350 -17.23 -20.61 18.01
N VAL A 351 -17.13 -19.29 18.14
CA VAL A 351 -16.76 -18.35 17.08
C VAL A 351 -15.44 -17.67 17.45
N GLU A 352 -14.34 -18.21 16.93
CA GLU A 352 -12.97 -17.74 17.17
C GLU A 352 -12.13 -17.66 15.88
N GLU A 353 -11.04 -16.90 15.89
CA GLU A 353 -10.08 -16.77 14.78
C GLU A 353 -8.68 -17.21 15.25
N LYS A 354 -7.86 -18.00 14.56
CA LYS A 354 -8.01 -18.76 13.30
C LYS A 354 -8.28 -20.23 13.61
N ARG A 355 -7.27 -20.97 14.07
CA ARG A 355 -7.43 -22.38 14.51
C ARG A 355 -8.08 -22.41 15.89
N ALA A 356 -8.69 -23.55 16.22
CA ALA A 356 -9.42 -23.76 17.48
C ALA A 356 -8.49 -23.72 18.71
N VAL A 357 -8.66 -22.72 19.57
CA VAL A 357 -8.00 -22.61 20.88
C VAL A 357 -9.06 -22.76 21.98
N VAL A 358 -10.13 -21.98 21.90
CA VAL A 358 -11.22 -22.00 22.89
C VAL A 358 -12.11 -23.21 22.70
N GLU A 359 -12.45 -23.59 21.46
CA GLU A 359 -13.29 -24.76 21.18
C GLU A 359 -12.69 -26.05 21.76
N ASN A 360 -11.37 -26.23 21.61
CA ASN A 360 -10.67 -27.41 22.13
C ASN A 360 -10.70 -27.46 23.66
N GLN A 361 -10.44 -26.32 24.32
CA GLN A 361 -10.48 -26.23 25.79
C GLN A 361 -11.89 -26.45 26.34
N ILE A 362 -12.93 -25.92 25.68
CA ILE A 362 -14.32 -26.15 26.10
C ILE A 362 -14.64 -27.65 26.02
N LYS A 363 -14.32 -28.30 24.90
CA LYS A 363 -14.52 -29.74 24.74
C LYS A 363 -13.81 -30.52 25.84
N GLU A 364 -12.55 -30.21 26.13
CA GLU A 364 -11.78 -30.83 27.21
C GLU A 364 -12.42 -30.63 28.60
N GLN A 365 -12.82 -29.39 28.91
CA GLN A 365 -13.36 -29.02 30.22
C GLN A 365 -14.75 -29.62 30.50
N LEU A 366 -15.55 -29.84 29.45
CA LEU A 366 -16.89 -30.42 29.53
C LEU A 366 -16.90 -31.96 29.44
N TYR A 367 -15.93 -32.57 28.73
CA TYR A 367 -15.91 -34.02 28.49
C TYR A 367 -15.87 -34.85 29.78
N ASN A 368 -15.06 -34.44 30.77
CA ASN A 368 -14.96 -35.11 32.08
C ASN A 368 -15.83 -34.46 33.18
N TRP A 369 -16.83 -33.64 32.81
CA TRP A 369 -17.76 -33.08 33.78
C TRP A 369 -18.95 -34.03 34.03
N ARG A 370 -20.13 -33.54 34.40
CA ARG A 370 -21.35 -34.34 34.57
C ARG A 370 -22.11 -34.46 33.26
N GLU A 371 -22.65 -35.64 32.93
CA GLU A 371 -23.24 -35.93 31.62
C GLU A 371 -24.50 -35.12 31.31
N ASP A 372 -25.29 -34.78 32.33
CA ASP A 372 -26.57 -34.06 32.26
C ASP A 372 -26.45 -32.60 31.77
N VAL A 373 -25.24 -32.05 31.70
CA VAL A 373 -25.00 -30.64 31.31
C VAL A 373 -23.96 -30.50 30.20
N ARG A 374 -23.73 -31.54 29.40
CA ARG A 374 -22.79 -31.50 28.27
C ARG A 374 -23.54 -31.11 26.99
N PRO A 375 -23.59 -29.83 26.60
CA PRO A 375 -24.13 -29.44 25.31
C PRO A 375 -23.28 -29.99 24.17
N ARG A 376 -23.89 -30.08 22.98
CA ARG A 376 -23.14 -30.27 21.74
C ARG A 376 -22.24 -29.06 21.50
N VAL A 377 -20.94 -29.27 21.27
CA VAL A 377 -20.01 -28.17 20.98
C VAL A 377 -19.59 -28.22 19.52
N VAL A 378 -19.95 -27.17 18.77
CA VAL A 378 -19.59 -26.95 17.36
C VAL A 378 -18.82 -25.64 17.22
N GLY A 379 -18.10 -25.47 16.11
CA GLY A 379 -17.32 -24.25 15.86
C GLY A 379 -16.64 -24.30 14.51
N LYS A 380 -15.40 -24.78 14.46
CA LYS A 380 -14.69 -25.05 13.21
C LYS A 380 -15.36 -26.14 12.41
N PHE A 381 -15.79 -27.18 13.11
CA PHE A 381 -16.54 -28.29 12.55
C PHE A 381 -17.93 -28.33 13.15
N ASP A 382 -18.89 -28.80 12.36
CA ASP A 382 -20.20 -29.21 12.87
C ASP A 382 -20.16 -30.64 13.44
N GLU A 383 -21.32 -31.15 13.84
CA GLU A 383 -21.45 -32.51 14.39
C GLU A 383 -21.10 -33.64 13.43
N SER A 384 -21.08 -33.37 12.12
CA SER A 384 -20.77 -34.36 11.08
C SER A 384 -19.27 -34.36 10.72
N GLY A 385 -18.51 -33.42 11.26
CA GLY A 385 -17.11 -33.18 10.88
C GLY A 385 -16.95 -32.29 9.65
N ALA A 386 -18.03 -31.70 9.14
CA ALA A 386 -17.96 -30.76 8.04
C ALA A 386 -17.53 -29.36 8.52
N TRP A 387 -16.85 -28.60 7.66
CA TRP A 387 -16.41 -27.24 7.96
C TRP A 387 -17.60 -26.30 8.15
N LEU A 388 -17.70 -25.69 9.33
CA LEU A 388 -18.70 -24.68 9.67
C LEU A 388 -18.09 -23.27 9.65
N LEU A 389 -16.98 -23.08 10.38
CA LEU A 389 -16.20 -21.83 10.39
C LEU A 389 -14.75 -22.12 9.98
N PRO A 390 -14.17 -21.33 9.07
CA PRO A 390 -12.84 -21.62 8.54
C PRO A 390 -11.73 -21.44 9.60
N SER A 391 -10.69 -22.26 9.51
CA SER A 391 -9.43 -22.10 10.25
C SER A 391 -8.37 -21.28 9.48
N ALA A 392 -8.63 -20.95 8.23
CA ALA A 392 -7.75 -20.19 7.35
C ALA A 392 -8.38 -18.86 6.94
N GLY A 393 -7.55 -17.83 6.72
CA GLY A 393 -8.00 -16.47 6.43
C GLY A 393 -8.55 -15.71 7.64
N GLU A 394 -9.24 -14.61 7.37
CA GLU A 394 -9.98 -13.81 8.36
C GLU A 394 -11.44 -14.28 8.42
N LEU A 395 -12.06 -14.18 9.59
CA LEU A 395 -13.50 -14.35 9.72
C LEU A 395 -14.22 -13.05 9.35
N THR A 396 -15.41 -13.19 8.76
CA THR A 396 -16.26 -12.04 8.38
C THR A 396 -17.64 -12.16 9.04
N PRO A 397 -18.33 -11.02 9.32
CA PRO A 397 -19.69 -11.06 9.85
C PRO A 397 -20.66 -11.89 9.02
N ALA A 398 -20.53 -11.89 7.68
CA ALA A 398 -21.38 -12.69 6.79
C ALA A 398 -21.19 -14.20 6.99
N MET A 399 -19.93 -14.66 7.12
CA MET A 399 -19.63 -16.06 7.44
C MET A 399 -20.21 -16.47 8.79
N VAL A 400 -20.11 -15.60 9.79
CA VAL A 400 -20.67 -15.83 11.14
C VAL A 400 -22.20 -15.86 11.10
N ALA A 401 -22.83 -14.93 10.38
CA ALA A 401 -24.29 -14.89 10.22
C ALA A 401 -24.83 -16.17 9.57
N ARG A 402 -24.15 -16.69 8.54
CA ARG A 402 -24.51 -17.97 7.92
C ARG A 402 -24.43 -19.13 8.90
N ALA A 403 -23.32 -19.26 9.62
CA ALA A 403 -23.15 -20.31 10.62
C ALA A 403 -24.23 -20.21 11.72
N LEU A 404 -24.46 -19.00 12.26
CA LEU A 404 -25.45 -18.74 13.28
C LEU A 404 -26.86 -19.11 12.83
N ALA A 405 -27.28 -18.65 11.66
CA ALA A 405 -28.64 -18.87 11.20
C ALA A 405 -28.91 -20.36 10.90
N GLY A 406 -27.91 -21.09 10.38
CA GLY A 406 -27.97 -22.54 10.24
C GLY A 406 -28.18 -23.27 11.57
N ARG A 407 -27.57 -22.79 12.67
CA ARG A 407 -27.78 -23.36 14.02
C ARG A 407 -29.12 -22.94 14.61
N ILE A 408 -29.49 -21.67 14.50
CA ILE A 408 -30.77 -21.13 15.00
C ILE A 408 -31.97 -21.85 14.37
N GLY A 409 -31.87 -22.23 13.09
CA GLY A 409 -32.91 -22.98 12.38
C GLY A 409 -33.30 -24.32 13.03
N ARG A 410 -32.48 -24.87 13.94
CA ARG A 410 -32.82 -26.05 14.74
C ARG A 410 -33.78 -25.77 15.90
N PHE A 411 -33.80 -24.54 16.39
CA PHE A 411 -34.53 -24.13 17.59
C PHE A 411 -35.79 -23.32 17.26
N VAL A 412 -35.69 -22.44 16.26
CA VAL A 412 -36.77 -21.54 15.81
C VAL A 412 -36.74 -21.45 14.28
N THR A 413 -37.90 -21.57 13.63
CA THR A 413 -38.03 -21.33 12.19
C THR A 413 -38.98 -20.16 11.94
N GLY A 414 -38.48 -19.11 11.26
CA GLY A 414 -39.25 -17.94 10.87
C GLY A 414 -38.95 -17.53 9.42
N PRO A 415 -39.89 -16.92 8.68
CA PRO A 415 -39.65 -16.43 7.31
C PRO A 415 -38.52 -15.39 7.24
N SER A 416 -38.46 -14.49 8.23
CA SER A 416 -37.53 -13.35 8.24
C SER A 416 -36.04 -13.72 8.32
N ILE A 417 -35.68 -14.80 9.02
CA ILE A 417 -34.28 -15.26 9.13
C ILE A 417 -33.83 -15.92 7.82
N ARG A 418 -34.72 -16.70 7.18
CA ARG A 418 -34.46 -17.33 5.88
C ARG A 418 -34.29 -16.30 4.76
N ASP A 419 -35.16 -15.30 4.69
CA ASP A 419 -35.06 -14.23 3.69
C ASP A 419 -33.74 -13.44 3.81
N ARG A 420 -33.27 -13.21 5.04
CA ARG A 420 -32.00 -12.53 5.31
C ARG A 420 -30.79 -13.41 4.97
N LEU A 421 -30.86 -14.71 5.23
CA LEU A 421 -29.84 -15.67 4.80
C LEU A 421 -29.70 -15.72 3.28
N ASP A 422 -30.81 -15.92 2.56
CA ASP A 422 -30.81 -15.98 1.11
C ASP A 422 -30.25 -14.70 0.49
N TRP A 423 -30.47 -13.56 1.15
CA TRP A 423 -29.88 -12.29 0.75
C TRP A 423 -28.35 -12.26 0.95
N LEU A 424 -27.86 -12.73 2.09
CA LEU A 424 -26.42 -12.85 2.37
C LEU A 424 -25.73 -13.84 1.43
N GLU A 425 -26.36 -14.98 1.12
CA GLU A 425 -25.81 -15.98 0.20
C GLU A 425 -25.70 -15.47 -1.24
N ARG A 426 -26.75 -14.79 -1.74
CA ARG A 426 -26.70 -14.13 -3.05
C ARG A 426 -25.59 -13.09 -3.12
N LYS A 427 -25.28 -12.43 -2.00
CA LYS A 427 -24.20 -11.45 -1.90
C LYS A 427 -22.83 -12.10 -1.90
N ASP A 428 -22.59 -13.11 -1.08
CA ASP A 428 -21.33 -13.86 -1.05
C ASP A 428 -21.03 -14.53 -2.40
N ALA A 429 -22.04 -15.11 -3.06
CA ALA A 429 -21.89 -15.67 -4.40
C ALA A 429 -21.45 -14.61 -5.43
N ALA A 430 -21.94 -13.37 -5.31
CA ALA A 430 -21.48 -12.26 -6.14
C ALA A 430 -20.02 -11.84 -5.83
N LEU A 431 -19.51 -12.07 -4.61
CA LEU A 431 -18.10 -11.85 -4.24
C LEU A 431 -17.16 -12.89 -4.83
N ALA A 432 -17.62 -14.13 -4.96
CA ALA A 432 -16.86 -15.26 -5.49
C ALA A 432 -16.77 -15.24 -7.03
N GLY A 433 -17.55 -14.38 -7.70
CA GLY A 433 -17.54 -14.25 -9.16
C GLY A 433 -16.22 -13.66 -9.69
N PRO A 434 -15.71 -14.14 -10.85
CA PRO A 434 -14.53 -13.59 -11.47
C PRO A 434 -14.79 -12.14 -11.90
N THR A 435 -14.06 -11.21 -11.32
CA THR A 435 -14.07 -9.80 -11.70
C THR A 435 -12.81 -9.52 -12.51
N ALA A 436 -12.99 -9.33 -13.82
CA ALA A 436 -11.92 -9.15 -14.80
C ALA A 436 -11.27 -7.74 -14.76
N VAL A 437 -11.19 -7.11 -13.58
CA VAL A 437 -10.61 -5.76 -13.45
C VAL A 437 -9.12 -5.87 -13.10
N LEU A 438 -8.30 -5.14 -13.84
CA LEU A 438 -6.85 -5.10 -13.72
C LEU A 438 -6.43 -4.80 -12.26
N LYS A 439 -5.72 -5.72 -11.60
CA LYS A 439 -5.26 -5.52 -10.21
C LYS A 439 -4.10 -4.52 -10.16
N ARG A 440 -4.19 -3.53 -9.26
CA ARG A 440 -3.08 -2.59 -8.96
C ARG A 440 -2.07 -3.25 -8.03
N LEU A 441 -1.05 -3.89 -8.59
CA LEU A 441 0.03 -4.51 -7.83
C LEU A 441 0.97 -3.48 -7.17
N PRO A 442 1.50 -3.77 -5.98
CA PRO A 442 2.56 -2.98 -5.35
C PRO A 442 3.76 -2.74 -6.28
N THR A 443 4.29 -1.52 -6.32
CA THR A 443 5.47 -1.16 -7.13
C THR A 443 6.39 -0.15 -6.45
N TYR A 444 7.62 -0.03 -6.95
CA TYR A 444 8.60 0.91 -6.42
C TYR A 444 8.18 2.37 -6.60
N CYS A 445 8.64 3.22 -5.68
CA CYS A 445 8.47 4.67 -5.80
C CYS A 445 9.21 5.20 -7.04
N ALA A 446 8.75 6.32 -7.61
CA ALA A 446 9.54 7.04 -8.62
C ALA A 446 10.94 7.34 -8.07
N GLY A 447 11.99 7.05 -8.84
CA GLY A 447 13.38 7.23 -8.42
C GLY A 447 13.86 6.39 -7.23
N CYS A 448 13.16 5.28 -6.93
CA CYS A 448 13.59 4.33 -5.91
C CYS A 448 14.95 3.71 -6.26
N PRO A 449 15.90 3.60 -5.32
CA PRO A 449 17.18 2.91 -5.57
C PRO A 449 17.01 1.43 -5.97
N HIS A 450 15.94 0.77 -5.51
CA HIS A 450 15.60 -0.60 -5.90
C HIS A 450 15.42 -0.77 -7.41
N ASN A 451 15.02 0.28 -8.16
CA ASN A 451 14.87 0.19 -9.62
C ASN A 451 16.18 -0.19 -10.32
N THR A 452 17.32 0.19 -9.75
CA THR A 452 18.65 -0.15 -10.25
C THR A 452 19.31 -1.23 -9.41
N SER A 453 19.24 -1.16 -8.08
CA SER A 453 19.96 -2.11 -7.22
C SER A 453 19.47 -3.55 -7.40
N THR A 454 18.23 -3.81 -7.82
CA THR A 454 17.73 -5.17 -8.05
C THR A 454 17.88 -5.68 -9.48
N THR A 455 18.58 -4.97 -10.39
CA THR A 455 18.98 -5.55 -11.69
C THR A 455 20.10 -6.56 -11.50
N LEU A 456 20.14 -7.58 -12.35
CA LEU A 456 21.16 -8.62 -12.33
C LEU A 456 21.84 -8.74 -13.70
N PRO A 457 23.09 -9.23 -13.75
CA PRO A 457 23.70 -9.68 -14.98
C PRO A 457 22.90 -10.82 -15.63
N GLU A 458 23.01 -10.94 -16.95
CA GLU A 458 22.44 -12.07 -17.68
C GLU A 458 23.00 -13.42 -17.15
N GLY A 459 22.11 -14.40 -17.02
CA GLY A 459 22.43 -15.73 -16.48
C GLY A 459 22.59 -15.79 -14.96
N SER A 460 22.16 -14.75 -14.22
CA SER A 460 22.24 -14.72 -12.76
C SER A 460 20.88 -14.71 -12.09
N ARG A 461 20.83 -15.29 -10.88
CA ARG A 461 19.66 -15.30 -10.00
C ARG A 461 19.94 -14.50 -8.73
N ALA A 462 18.87 -13.92 -8.17
CA ALA A 462 18.91 -13.39 -6.81
C ALA A 462 17.84 -13.99 -5.90
N LEU A 463 18.11 -13.91 -4.60
CA LEU A 463 17.16 -14.18 -3.52
C LEU A 463 16.61 -12.84 -2.98
N ALA A 464 15.31 -12.77 -2.73
CA ALA A 464 14.68 -11.57 -2.20
C ALA A 464 14.78 -11.50 -0.67
N GLY A 465 15.16 -10.33 -0.15
CA GLY A 465 15.00 -10.01 1.27
C GLY A 465 13.62 -9.48 1.61
N ILE A 466 13.32 -9.41 2.92
CA ILE A 466 12.06 -8.83 3.39
C ILE A 466 12.04 -7.31 3.17
N GLY A 467 10.84 -6.77 2.94
CA GLY A 467 10.60 -5.35 2.71
C GLY A 467 10.42 -5.00 1.24
N CYS A 468 10.94 -3.87 0.78
CA CYS A 468 10.83 -3.49 -0.64
C CYS A 468 11.52 -4.51 -1.55
N HIS A 469 12.56 -5.21 -1.07
CA HIS A 469 13.20 -6.30 -1.79
C HIS A 469 12.26 -7.46 -2.11
N TYR A 470 11.23 -7.72 -1.29
CA TYR A 470 10.24 -8.76 -1.58
C TYR A 470 9.43 -8.44 -2.84
N MET A 471 9.21 -7.15 -3.12
CA MET A 471 8.37 -6.70 -4.22
C MET A 471 8.94 -7.03 -5.61
N VAL A 472 10.25 -7.29 -5.68
CA VAL A 472 10.92 -7.67 -6.93
C VAL A 472 10.39 -9.02 -7.47
N THR A 473 9.80 -9.86 -6.62
CA THR A 473 9.25 -11.17 -7.01
C THR A 473 8.04 -11.05 -7.95
N TRP A 474 7.38 -9.89 -7.99
CA TRP A 474 6.35 -9.55 -8.99
C TRP A 474 6.92 -8.92 -10.27
N MET A 475 8.24 -8.96 -10.44
CA MET A 475 8.98 -8.44 -11.58
C MET A 475 9.77 -9.59 -12.22
N PRO A 476 9.12 -10.49 -12.99
CA PRO A 476 9.77 -11.70 -13.51
C PRO A 476 11.03 -11.40 -14.33
N GLU A 477 11.10 -10.25 -14.99
CA GLU A 477 12.27 -9.79 -15.74
C GLU A 477 13.52 -9.49 -14.88
N ARG A 478 13.39 -9.49 -13.55
CA ARG A 478 14.47 -9.21 -12.59
C ARG A 478 15.16 -10.46 -12.06
N ALA A 479 14.77 -11.65 -12.52
CA ALA A 479 15.39 -12.95 -12.18
C ALA A 479 15.65 -13.14 -10.67
N THR A 480 14.77 -12.59 -9.84
CA THR A 480 14.83 -12.74 -8.39
C THR A 480 13.69 -13.63 -7.96
N ALA A 481 14.02 -14.73 -7.28
CA ALA A 481 13.07 -15.76 -6.90
C ALA A 481 13.22 -16.08 -5.41
N THR A 482 12.12 -16.60 -4.83
CA THR A 482 12.00 -16.98 -3.43
C THR A 482 12.40 -15.88 -2.42
N PHE A 483 12.21 -16.17 -1.15
CA PHE A 483 12.48 -15.29 -0.02
C PHE A 483 12.54 -16.14 1.26
N SER A 484 13.11 -15.59 2.33
CA SER A 484 13.13 -16.22 3.66
C SER A 484 12.63 -15.27 4.73
N GLN A 485 12.57 -15.74 5.98
CA GLN A 485 12.30 -14.90 7.14
C GLN A 485 13.38 -13.82 7.32
N MET A 486 13.00 -12.70 7.94
CA MET A 486 13.90 -11.58 8.20
C MET A 486 15.08 -12.00 9.09
N GLY A 487 16.30 -11.80 8.59
CA GLY A 487 17.54 -12.27 9.21
C GLY A 487 18.05 -13.61 8.67
N GLY A 488 17.27 -14.32 7.85
CA GLY A 488 17.65 -15.57 7.18
C GLY A 488 17.99 -15.39 5.70
N GLU A 489 18.03 -14.15 5.20
CA GLU A 489 18.30 -13.85 3.80
C GLU A 489 19.64 -14.46 3.35
N GLY A 490 19.64 -15.19 2.24
CA GLY A 490 20.85 -15.81 1.69
C GLY A 490 21.20 -17.17 2.27
N VAL A 491 20.82 -17.47 3.52
CA VAL A 491 21.20 -18.72 4.22
C VAL A 491 20.63 -19.97 3.54
N ALA A 492 19.45 -19.86 2.91
CA ALA A 492 18.89 -20.95 2.11
C ALA A 492 19.81 -21.41 0.97
N TRP A 493 20.78 -20.58 0.54
CA TRP A 493 21.80 -20.97 -0.43
C TRP A 493 22.75 -22.03 0.13
N ILE A 494 23.07 -22.00 1.43
CA ILE A 494 23.90 -23.01 2.08
C ILE A 494 23.33 -24.42 1.88
N GLY A 495 22.00 -24.56 1.97
CA GLY A 495 21.31 -25.82 1.72
C GLY A 495 21.07 -26.15 0.24
N GLN A 496 21.23 -25.19 -0.67
CA GLN A 496 21.05 -25.40 -2.13
C GLN A 496 22.38 -25.70 -2.83
N ALA A 497 23.44 -24.97 -2.49
CA ALA A 497 24.72 -24.97 -3.20
C ALA A 497 25.33 -26.38 -3.40
N PRO A 498 25.25 -27.32 -2.45
CA PRO A 498 25.78 -28.67 -2.65
C PRO A 498 24.99 -29.54 -3.65
N PHE A 499 23.79 -29.11 -4.06
CA PHE A 499 22.85 -29.91 -4.86
C PHE A 499 22.48 -29.24 -6.20
N THR A 500 23.29 -28.29 -6.67
CA THR A 500 23.05 -27.58 -7.93
C THR A 500 24.36 -27.25 -8.63
N ASP A 501 24.32 -27.19 -9.97
CA ASP A 501 25.43 -26.72 -10.79
C ASP A 501 25.52 -25.18 -10.84
N GLU A 502 24.54 -24.46 -10.27
CA GLU A 502 24.59 -22.99 -10.18
C GLU A 502 25.73 -22.58 -9.22
N PRO A 503 26.77 -21.89 -9.70
CA PRO A 503 27.97 -21.68 -8.89
C PRO A 503 27.84 -20.51 -7.91
N HIS A 504 26.83 -19.66 -8.06
CA HIS A 504 26.73 -18.36 -7.37
C HIS A 504 25.30 -17.81 -7.42
N VAL A 505 24.89 -17.13 -6.34
CA VAL A 505 23.66 -16.33 -6.29
C VAL A 505 23.90 -14.94 -5.70
N PHE A 506 23.05 -13.98 -6.06
CA PHE A 506 22.97 -12.68 -5.40
C PHE A 506 21.90 -12.68 -4.29
N VAL A 507 22.11 -11.91 -3.22
CA VAL A 507 21.14 -11.77 -2.13
C VAL A 507 20.80 -10.31 -1.93
N ASN A 508 19.55 -9.91 -2.19
CA ASN A 508 19.14 -8.53 -1.97
C ASN A 508 18.78 -8.33 -0.47
N LEU A 509 19.47 -7.42 0.20
CA LEU A 509 19.33 -7.17 1.64
C LEU A 509 19.21 -5.66 1.90
N GLY A 510 18.33 -5.24 2.82
CA GLY A 510 18.28 -3.85 3.28
C GLY A 510 19.20 -3.61 4.47
N ASP A 511 19.70 -2.39 4.63
CA ASP A 511 20.44 -1.94 5.82
C ASP A 511 19.69 -2.16 7.14
N GLY A 512 18.37 -1.91 7.17
CA GLY A 512 17.54 -2.22 8.34
C GLY A 512 17.50 -3.72 8.67
N THR A 513 17.48 -4.60 7.67
CA THR A 513 17.54 -6.06 7.89
C THR A 513 18.94 -6.51 8.28
N TYR A 514 19.97 -5.95 7.65
CA TYR A 514 21.35 -6.19 8.03
C TYR A 514 21.56 -5.92 9.53
N PHE A 515 21.10 -4.75 9.99
CA PHE A 515 21.21 -4.32 11.37
C PHE A 515 20.35 -5.16 12.33
N HIS A 516 19.14 -5.55 11.91
CA HIS A 516 18.26 -6.40 12.71
C HIS A 516 18.87 -7.77 13.02
N SER A 517 19.37 -8.47 11.99
CA SER A 517 19.95 -9.83 12.11
C SER A 517 20.71 -10.33 10.87
N GLY A 518 20.66 -9.63 9.74
CA GLY A 518 21.26 -10.09 8.50
C GLY A 518 22.78 -10.29 8.57
N ILE A 519 23.47 -9.63 9.51
CA ILE A 519 24.88 -9.90 9.79
C ILE A 519 25.13 -11.36 10.20
N LEU A 520 24.21 -11.99 10.94
CA LEU A 520 24.34 -13.41 11.33
C LEU A 520 24.19 -14.35 10.12
N ALA A 521 23.31 -14.01 9.18
CA ALA A 521 23.18 -14.74 7.92
C ALA A 521 24.46 -14.67 7.07
N ILE A 522 25.08 -13.48 7.00
CA ILE A 522 26.35 -13.29 6.30
C ILE A 522 27.45 -14.12 6.97
N ARG A 523 27.56 -14.05 8.30
CA ARG A 523 28.50 -14.87 9.08
C ARG A 523 28.34 -16.36 8.81
N ALA A 524 27.09 -16.85 8.77
CA ALA A 524 26.81 -18.26 8.46
C ALA A 524 27.23 -18.63 7.02
N ALA A 525 27.00 -17.75 6.05
CA ALA A 525 27.45 -17.98 4.67
C ALA A 525 28.98 -17.99 4.55
N VAL A 526 29.68 -17.13 5.28
CA VAL A 526 31.15 -17.11 5.35
C VAL A 526 31.65 -18.42 5.96
N ALA A 527 31.09 -18.83 7.09
CA ALA A 527 31.45 -20.07 7.77
C ALA A 527 31.21 -21.32 6.89
N ALA A 528 30.16 -21.31 6.06
CA ALA A 528 29.86 -22.38 5.13
C ALA A 528 30.72 -22.38 3.85
N GLY A 529 31.50 -21.32 3.60
CA GLY A 529 32.37 -21.22 2.42
C GLY A 529 31.61 -21.18 1.09
N VAL A 530 30.34 -20.76 1.08
CA VAL A 530 29.53 -20.73 -0.15
C VAL A 530 29.80 -19.48 -0.98
N ASN A 531 29.69 -19.62 -2.30
CA ASN A 531 29.83 -18.52 -3.25
C ASN A 531 28.53 -17.70 -3.32
N VAL A 532 28.53 -16.51 -2.73
CA VAL A 532 27.34 -15.63 -2.69
C VAL A 532 27.74 -14.16 -2.63
N THR A 533 26.99 -13.30 -3.31
CA THR A 533 27.16 -11.84 -3.20
C THR A 533 25.97 -11.20 -2.50
N TYR A 534 26.20 -10.63 -1.31
CA TYR A 534 25.19 -9.83 -0.61
C TYR A 534 25.13 -8.41 -1.16
N LYS A 535 23.96 -7.99 -1.62
CA LYS A 535 23.67 -6.64 -2.12
C LYS A 535 22.92 -5.88 -1.04
N ILE A 536 23.67 -5.18 -0.19
CA ILE A 536 23.15 -4.43 0.95
C ILE A 536 22.81 -3.03 0.47
N LEU A 537 21.51 -2.74 0.37
CA LEU A 537 21.02 -1.40 0.07
C LEU A 537 21.03 -0.54 1.33
N VAL A 538 21.95 0.43 1.38
CA VAL A 538 22.02 1.45 2.42
C VAL A 538 21.17 2.63 2.00
N ASN A 539 19.97 2.73 2.57
CA ASN A 539 18.95 3.72 2.20
C ASN A 539 18.57 4.66 3.35
N ASP A 540 19.16 4.48 4.54
CA ASP A 540 19.04 5.35 5.72
C ASP A 540 17.61 5.41 6.31
N ALA A 541 16.74 4.44 5.97
CA ALA A 541 15.38 4.39 6.51
C ALA A 541 14.75 2.99 6.41
N VAL A 542 14.06 2.58 7.47
CA VAL A 542 13.10 1.46 7.38
C VAL A 542 11.88 1.94 6.60
N ALA A 543 11.97 1.84 5.27
CA ALA A 543 11.11 2.56 4.34
C ALA A 543 9.62 2.20 4.48
N MET A 544 9.33 0.90 4.65
CA MET A 544 7.95 0.39 4.69
C MET A 544 7.21 0.65 6.00
N THR A 545 7.90 1.01 7.08
CA THR A 545 7.27 1.42 8.35
C THR A 545 6.97 2.92 8.36
N GLY A 546 6.95 3.53 7.17
CA GLY A 546 6.79 4.94 6.93
C GLY A 546 8.03 5.75 7.27
N GLY A 547 9.22 5.27 6.91
CA GLY A 547 10.50 6.00 6.95
C GLY A 547 11.04 6.26 8.36
N GLN A 548 11.05 5.23 9.19
CA GLN A 548 11.67 5.30 10.52
C GLN A 548 13.19 5.19 10.40
N PRO A 549 13.97 5.81 11.30
CA PRO A 549 15.42 5.60 11.34
C PRO A 549 15.75 4.14 11.69
N ILE A 550 16.96 3.72 11.37
CA ILE A 550 17.53 2.45 11.86
C ILE A 550 17.87 2.61 13.34
N ASP A 551 17.81 1.54 14.13
CA ASP A 551 18.03 1.57 15.59
C ASP A 551 19.52 1.67 15.95
N GLY A 552 20.19 2.74 15.51
CA GLY A 552 21.62 2.96 15.72
C GLY A 552 22.25 3.82 14.63
N LEU A 553 23.58 3.92 14.67
CA LEU A 553 24.36 4.55 13.61
C LEU A 553 25.00 3.46 12.72
N LEU A 554 24.65 3.46 11.44
CA LEU A 554 25.24 2.56 10.45
C LEU A 554 25.74 3.37 9.26
N SER A 555 26.98 3.87 9.37
CA SER A 555 27.65 4.53 8.25
C SER A 555 28.18 3.52 7.25
N VAL A 556 28.33 3.91 5.98
CA VAL A 556 28.81 3.01 4.92
C VAL A 556 30.24 2.52 5.19
N ASP A 557 31.11 3.39 5.71
CA ASP A 557 32.48 3.04 6.09
C ASP A 557 32.51 2.07 7.28
N GLY A 558 31.66 2.29 8.30
CA GLY A 558 31.51 1.37 9.42
C GLY A 558 31.00 0.00 8.99
N LEU A 559 30.00 -0.02 8.09
CA LEU A 559 29.46 -1.25 7.51
C LEU A 559 30.52 -2.03 6.72
N SER A 560 31.39 -1.34 5.96
CA SER A 560 32.49 -1.99 5.24
C SER A 560 33.47 -2.71 6.18
N ARG A 561 33.81 -2.08 7.32
CA ARG A 561 34.69 -2.66 8.34
C ARG A 561 34.02 -3.81 9.11
N GLN A 562 32.72 -3.73 9.36
CA GLN A 562 31.97 -4.86 9.94
C GLN A 562 31.99 -6.07 9.03
N LEU A 563 31.72 -5.90 7.73
CA LEU A 563 31.75 -7.01 6.76
C LEU A 563 33.15 -7.61 6.61
N GLU A 564 34.20 -6.78 6.59
CA GLU A 564 35.59 -7.25 6.60
C GLU A 564 35.87 -8.08 7.86
N GLY A 565 35.43 -7.61 9.04
CA GLY A 565 35.55 -8.33 10.31
C GLY A 565 34.79 -9.66 10.36
N GLU A 566 33.70 -9.81 9.60
CA GLU A 566 32.98 -11.07 9.43
C GLU A 566 33.66 -12.04 8.44
N GLY A 567 34.73 -11.61 7.75
CA GLY A 567 35.45 -12.42 6.77
C GLY A 567 34.93 -12.33 5.33
N VAL A 568 34.18 -11.28 4.98
CA VAL A 568 33.76 -11.04 3.59
C VAL A 568 34.97 -10.66 2.74
N GLY A 569 35.31 -11.49 1.74
CA GLY A 569 36.59 -11.39 1.02
C GLY A 569 36.69 -10.24 0.02
N LYS A 570 35.56 -9.75 -0.52
CA LYS A 570 35.55 -8.63 -1.47
C LYS A 570 34.32 -7.74 -1.27
N ILE A 571 34.55 -6.44 -1.09
CA ILE A 571 33.52 -5.45 -0.78
C ILE A 571 33.63 -4.29 -1.78
N VAL A 572 32.52 -3.91 -2.39
CA VAL A 572 32.44 -2.77 -3.32
C VAL A 572 31.33 -1.81 -2.88
N VAL A 573 31.67 -0.53 -2.68
CA VAL A 573 30.68 0.52 -2.42
C VAL A 573 30.20 1.09 -3.75
N VAL A 574 28.88 1.14 -3.93
CA VAL A 574 28.21 1.66 -5.12
C VAL A 574 27.34 2.83 -4.72
N SER A 575 27.50 3.99 -5.35
CA SER A 575 26.66 5.17 -5.07
C SER A 575 26.29 5.96 -6.33
N ASP A 576 25.22 6.75 -6.25
CA ASP A 576 24.88 7.78 -7.24
C ASP A 576 25.82 9.01 -7.14
N GLU A 577 26.51 9.17 -6.03
CA GLU A 577 27.46 10.27 -5.80
C GLU A 577 28.76 9.76 -5.12
N PRO A 578 29.65 9.05 -5.83
CA PRO A 578 30.86 8.43 -5.25
C PRO A 578 31.78 9.40 -4.49
N GLY A 579 31.78 10.69 -4.86
CA GLY A 579 32.59 11.73 -4.23
C GLY A 579 31.97 12.38 -2.99
N LYS A 580 30.80 11.91 -2.50
CA LYS A 580 30.11 12.53 -1.35
C LYS A 580 30.76 12.29 0.01
N TYR A 581 31.66 11.31 0.10
CA TYR A 581 32.28 10.94 1.37
C TYR A 581 33.35 11.97 1.77
N PRO A 582 33.36 12.45 3.02
CA PRO A 582 34.38 13.39 3.49
C PRO A 582 35.80 12.88 3.29
N ILE A 583 36.72 13.79 2.97
CA ILE A 583 38.16 13.50 2.90
C ILE A 583 38.60 12.97 4.27
N GLY A 584 39.28 11.82 4.29
CA GLY A 584 39.70 11.13 5.52
C GLY A 584 38.73 10.05 6.01
N THR A 585 37.61 9.81 5.33
CA THR A 585 36.76 8.64 5.62
C THR A 585 37.53 7.34 5.36
N VAL A 586 37.68 6.48 6.37
CA VAL A 586 38.48 5.26 6.30
C VAL A 586 37.59 4.05 6.00
N PHE A 587 37.64 3.50 4.80
CA PHE A 587 36.95 2.23 4.49
C PHE A 587 37.80 1.02 4.86
N ALA A 588 37.19 -0.17 4.91
CA ALA A 588 37.92 -1.44 5.02
C ALA A 588 38.96 -1.62 3.90
N ALA A 589 39.98 -2.44 4.14
CA ALA A 589 41.08 -2.61 3.19
C ALA A 589 40.57 -3.19 1.86
N GLY A 590 41.05 -2.63 0.74
CA GLY A 590 40.67 -3.09 -0.60
C GLY A 590 39.27 -2.68 -1.08
N VAL A 591 38.48 -1.96 -0.27
CA VAL A 591 37.17 -1.44 -0.69
C VAL A 591 37.35 -0.42 -1.82
N THR A 592 36.58 -0.61 -2.90
CA THR A 592 36.49 0.37 -3.98
C THR A 592 35.15 1.09 -3.95
N ILE A 593 35.16 2.39 -4.28
CA ILE A 593 33.94 3.21 -4.38
C ILE A 593 33.69 3.50 -5.85
N ARG A 594 32.53 3.08 -6.35
CA ARG A 594 32.17 3.11 -7.77
C ARG A 594 30.81 3.77 -7.98
N HIS A 595 30.61 4.33 -9.16
CA HIS A 595 29.31 4.88 -9.53
C HIS A 595 28.33 3.75 -9.84
N ARG A 596 27.04 3.93 -9.56
CA ARG A 596 25.98 2.95 -9.86
C ARG A 596 25.85 2.55 -11.33
N ASP A 597 26.44 3.31 -12.24
CA ASP A 597 26.49 2.95 -13.67
C ASP A 597 27.45 1.77 -13.94
N ASP A 598 28.39 1.51 -13.04
CA ASP A 598 29.33 0.39 -13.13
C ASP A 598 28.74 -0.92 -12.55
N LEU A 599 27.49 -0.90 -12.07
CA LEU A 599 26.89 -2.00 -11.30
C LEU A 599 26.91 -3.34 -12.05
N ASP A 600 26.63 -3.37 -13.35
CA ASP A 600 26.66 -4.63 -14.12
C ASP A 600 28.07 -5.23 -14.19
N ALA A 601 29.09 -4.40 -14.41
CA ALA A 601 30.48 -4.83 -14.44
C ALA A 601 30.94 -5.34 -13.06
N ILE A 602 30.57 -4.62 -11.99
CA ILE A 602 30.85 -5.02 -10.61
C ILE A 602 30.21 -6.38 -10.29
N GLN A 603 28.93 -6.55 -10.64
CA GLN A 603 28.23 -7.81 -10.39
C GLN A 603 28.85 -8.98 -11.17
N LYS A 604 29.26 -8.78 -12.43
CA LYS A 604 29.95 -9.82 -13.22
C LYS A 604 31.27 -10.25 -12.61
N ASP A 605 32.04 -9.30 -12.09
CA ASP A 605 33.29 -9.54 -11.35
C ASP A 605 33.02 -10.31 -10.05
N LEU A 606 32.05 -9.88 -9.24
CA LEU A 606 31.70 -10.55 -7.98
C LEU A 606 31.04 -11.92 -8.15
N ARG A 607 30.34 -12.16 -9.26
CA ARG A 607 29.80 -13.48 -9.61
C ARG A 607 30.90 -14.54 -9.77
N GLY A 608 32.10 -14.14 -10.21
CA GLY A 608 33.26 -15.01 -10.34
C GLY A 608 34.13 -15.11 -9.08
N TRP A 609 33.76 -14.41 -8.00
CA TRP A 609 34.55 -14.40 -6.77
C TRP A 609 34.27 -15.64 -5.91
N PRO A 610 35.29 -16.40 -5.46
CA PRO A 610 35.09 -17.53 -4.56
C PRO A 610 34.75 -17.06 -3.14
N GLY A 611 33.80 -17.72 -2.50
CA GLY A 611 33.29 -17.38 -1.18
C GLY A 611 32.34 -16.19 -1.16
N VAL A 612 32.25 -15.52 -0.01
CA VAL A 612 31.30 -14.43 0.21
C VAL A 612 31.87 -13.09 -0.23
N SER A 613 31.09 -12.35 -1.02
CA SER A 613 31.36 -10.95 -1.39
C SER A 613 30.17 -10.05 -1.07
N ALA A 614 30.38 -8.73 -1.07
CA ALA A 614 29.33 -7.76 -0.79
C ALA A 614 29.36 -6.52 -1.69
N ILE A 615 28.17 -6.03 -2.03
CA ILE A 615 27.94 -4.70 -2.61
C ILE A 615 27.23 -3.85 -1.56
N LEU A 616 27.84 -2.74 -1.17
CA LEU A 616 27.21 -1.69 -0.38
C LEU A 616 26.60 -0.65 -1.31
N TYR A 617 25.31 -0.78 -1.61
CA TYR A 617 24.59 0.13 -2.50
C TYR A 617 24.07 1.31 -1.69
N ASP A 618 24.80 2.42 -1.66
CA ASP A 618 24.46 3.62 -0.90
C ASP A 618 23.64 4.62 -1.75
N GLN A 619 22.34 4.63 -1.49
CA GLN A 619 21.41 5.62 -2.03
C GLN A 619 20.14 5.73 -1.16
N THR A 620 19.87 6.92 -0.61
CA THR A 620 18.73 7.18 0.28
C THR A 620 17.37 6.81 -0.34
N CYS A 621 16.46 6.29 0.48
CA CYS A 621 15.09 5.97 0.09
C CYS A 621 14.37 7.17 -0.57
N ALA A 622 13.75 6.94 -1.74
CA ALA A 622 13.12 8.02 -2.51
C ALA A 622 11.94 8.70 -1.78
N ALA A 623 11.16 7.93 -1.02
CA ALA A 623 10.07 8.49 -0.22
C ALA A 623 10.59 9.40 0.90
N GLU A 624 11.73 9.04 1.50
CA GLU A 624 12.36 9.82 2.56
C GLU A 624 13.09 11.05 2.00
N LYS A 625 13.79 10.93 0.86
CA LYS A 625 14.34 12.09 0.11
C LYS A 625 13.24 13.14 -0.12
N ARG A 626 12.04 12.74 -0.56
CA ARG A 626 10.91 13.65 -0.77
C ARG A 626 10.44 14.33 0.53
N ARG A 627 10.34 13.59 1.64
CA ARG A 627 9.92 14.15 2.93
C ARG A 627 10.92 15.14 3.49
N ARG A 628 12.21 14.81 3.44
CA ARG A 628 13.29 15.69 3.90
C ARG A 628 13.34 16.97 3.06
N ARG A 629 13.20 16.90 1.74
CA ARG A 629 13.08 18.07 0.86
C ARG A 629 11.88 18.95 1.22
N LYS A 630 10.70 18.35 1.43
CA LYS A 630 9.49 19.10 1.85
C LYS A 630 9.68 19.80 3.21
N ARG A 631 10.47 19.21 4.11
CA ARG A 631 10.82 19.77 5.43
C ARG A 631 12.03 20.71 5.42
N GLY A 632 12.67 20.94 4.27
CA GLY A 632 13.90 21.73 4.17
C GLY A 632 15.16 21.07 4.75
N LEU A 633 15.11 19.77 5.07
CA LEU A 633 16.22 19.02 5.67
C LEU A 633 17.19 18.40 4.63
N LEU A 634 16.83 18.45 3.35
CA LEU A 634 17.67 17.98 2.25
C LEU A 634 17.54 18.95 1.08
N ALA A 635 18.66 19.26 0.42
CA ALA A 635 18.66 20.12 -0.75
C ALA A 635 17.72 19.55 -1.84
N ASP A 636 16.89 20.43 -2.40
CA ASP A 636 16.05 20.08 -3.54
C ASP A 636 16.79 20.45 -4.83
N PRO A 637 17.17 19.48 -5.70
CA PRO A 637 17.90 19.80 -6.92
C PRO A 637 17.10 20.73 -7.82
N ASP A 638 17.70 21.85 -8.21
CA ASP A 638 17.19 22.80 -9.21
C ASP A 638 17.39 22.24 -10.64
N ARG A 639 16.87 21.03 -10.86
CA ARG A 639 16.93 20.35 -12.16
C ARG A 639 15.72 19.45 -12.30
N ARG A 640 14.89 19.73 -13.29
CA ARG A 640 13.66 18.98 -13.62
C ARG A 640 13.73 18.39 -15.01
N VAL A 641 13.06 17.27 -15.21
CA VAL A 641 13.01 16.58 -16.49
C VAL A 641 11.73 16.96 -17.21
N PHE A 642 11.85 17.40 -18.46
CA PHE A 642 10.76 17.70 -19.37
C PHE A 642 10.91 16.85 -20.63
N ILE A 643 9.79 16.43 -21.21
CA ILE A 643 9.76 15.66 -22.45
C ILE A 643 9.09 16.53 -23.51
N ASN A 644 9.81 16.81 -24.61
CA ASN A 644 9.19 17.35 -25.82
C ASN A 644 8.37 16.22 -26.46
N ASP A 645 7.05 16.30 -26.31
CA ASP A 645 6.08 15.30 -26.75
C ASP A 645 6.01 15.16 -28.27
N LEU A 646 6.22 16.24 -29.02
CA LEU A 646 6.35 16.20 -30.48
C LEU A 646 7.58 15.43 -30.92
N VAL A 647 8.69 15.47 -30.18
CA VAL A 647 9.89 14.64 -30.44
C VAL A 647 9.70 13.22 -29.92
N CYS A 648 8.95 13.02 -28.85
CA CYS A 648 8.71 11.69 -28.28
C CYS A 648 8.06 10.73 -29.29
N GLU A 649 8.56 9.49 -29.37
CA GLU A 649 7.95 8.43 -30.18
C GLU A 649 7.02 7.52 -29.38
N GLY A 650 6.92 7.70 -28.05
CA GLY A 650 6.08 6.83 -27.21
C GLY A 650 6.63 5.42 -27.00
N CYS A 651 7.88 5.13 -27.38
CA CYS A 651 8.47 3.79 -27.38
C CYS A 651 8.59 3.09 -26.01
N GLY A 652 8.48 3.83 -24.91
CA GLY A 652 8.55 3.27 -23.55
C GLY A 652 9.95 2.93 -23.03
N ASP A 653 11.03 3.11 -23.81
CA ASP A 653 12.40 2.79 -23.37
C ASP A 653 12.79 3.52 -22.07
N CYS A 654 12.35 4.78 -21.90
CA CYS A 654 12.51 5.53 -20.65
C CYS A 654 11.83 4.84 -19.44
N GLY A 655 10.67 4.22 -19.63
CA GLY A 655 9.99 3.41 -18.62
C GLY A 655 10.75 2.11 -18.34
N LYS A 656 11.16 1.39 -19.39
CA LYS A 656 11.92 0.14 -19.29
C LYS A 656 13.23 0.29 -18.52
N VAL A 657 14.02 1.34 -18.79
CA VAL A 657 15.32 1.54 -18.14
C VAL A 657 15.22 2.09 -16.72
N SER A 658 14.15 2.83 -16.39
CA SER A 658 14.02 3.51 -15.10
C SER A 658 13.04 2.85 -14.13
N ASN A 659 12.12 2.03 -14.65
CA ASN A 659 10.98 1.48 -13.91
C ASN A 659 10.23 2.57 -13.11
N CYS A 660 10.08 3.76 -13.73
CA CYS A 660 9.62 4.96 -13.04
C CYS A 660 8.14 5.23 -13.30
N VAL A 661 7.34 5.19 -12.23
CA VAL A 661 5.90 5.48 -12.25
C VAL A 661 5.55 6.96 -12.42
N ALA A 662 6.53 7.87 -12.38
CA ALA A 662 6.30 9.29 -12.69
C ALA A 662 6.28 9.58 -14.20
N ILE A 663 6.56 8.58 -15.04
CA ILE A 663 6.42 8.68 -16.49
C ILE A 663 4.97 8.29 -16.83
N GLU A 664 4.21 9.24 -17.36
CA GLU A 664 2.80 9.06 -17.67
C GLU A 664 2.56 9.02 -19.19
N PRO A 665 1.49 8.34 -19.65
CA PRO A 665 1.04 8.49 -21.02
C PRO A 665 0.53 9.92 -21.26
N LEU A 666 0.77 10.43 -22.46
CA LEU A 666 0.18 11.67 -22.94
C LEU A 666 -0.46 11.39 -24.30
N GLU A 667 -1.79 11.48 -24.39
CA GLU A 667 -2.49 11.30 -25.66
C GLU A 667 -2.36 12.56 -26.52
N THR A 668 -2.00 12.38 -27.79
CA THR A 668 -1.84 13.47 -28.76
C THR A 668 -2.39 13.06 -30.12
N GLU A 669 -2.55 14.02 -31.03
CA GLU A 669 -2.94 13.75 -32.43
C GLU A 669 -1.94 12.83 -33.16
N PHE A 670 -0.67 12.89 -32.77
CA PHE A 670 0.41 12.09 -33.36
C PHE A 670 0.65 10.77 -32.61
N GLY A 671 -0.37 10.28 -31.91
CA GLY A 671 -0.35 9.07 -31.11
C GLY A 671 0.11 9.28 -29.67
N ARG A 672 0.15 8.19 -28.90
CA ARG A 672 0.53 8.22 -27.48
C ARG A 672 2.00 8.59 -27.28
N LYS A 673 2.23 9.60 -26.44
CA LYS A 673 3.54 10.13 -26.03
C LYS A 673 3.80 9.88 -24.55
N ARG A 674 4.87 10.48 -24.04
CA ARG A 674 5.28 10.41 -22.64
C ARG A 674 5.37 11.81 -22.06
N SER A 675 4.93 11.95 -20.83
CA SER A 675 5.15 13.13 -20.01
C SER A 675 5.74 12.73 -18.66
N VAL A 676 6.24 13.69 -17.90
CA VAL A 676 6.72 13.48 -16.54
C VAL A 676 5.81 14.23 -15.58
N ASP A 677 5.22 13.52 -14.63
CA ASP A 677 4.57 14.11 -13.48
C ASP A 677 5.64 14.70 -12.55
N LEU A 678 5.70 16.02 -12.52
CA LEU A 678 6.67 16.78 -11.71
C LEU A 678 6.36 16.71 -10.21
N SER A 679 5.12 16.38 -9.83
CA SER A 679 4.69 16.24 -8.44
C SER A 679 5.09 14.87 -7.84
N ALA A 680 5.12 13.83 -8.69
CA ALA A 680 5.58 12.49 -8.31
C ALA A 680 7.09 12.26 -8.48
N CYS A 681 7.76 13.00 -9.39
CA CYS A 681 9.17 12.82 -9.70
C CYS A 681 10.11 13.09 -8.49
N ASN A 682 10.92 12.10 -8.12
CA ASN A 682 11.93 12.24 -7.04
C ASN A 682 13.33 12.64 -7.53
N LYS A 683 13.46 12.99 -8.82
CA LYS A 683 14.68 13.57 -9.41
C LYS A 683 15.92 12.66 -9.34
N ASP A 684 15.77 11.37 -9.62
CA ASP A 684 16.91 10.43 -9.74
C ASP A 684 17.54 10.40 -11.14
N TYR A 685 16.83 10.96 -12.12
CA TYR A 685 17.23 11.14 -13.52
C TYR A 685 17.51 9.87 -14.33
N SER A 686 17.23 8.66 -13.83
CA SER A 686 17.51 7.41 -14.56
C SER A 686 16.69 7.27 -15.84
N CYS A 687 15.54 7.94 -15.95
CA CYS A 687 14.78 8.03 -17.21
C CYS A 687 15.60 8.67 -18.35
N LEU A 688 16.58 9.52 -18.03
CA LEU A 688 17.50 10.08 -19.01
C LEU A 688 18.46 9.05 -19.60
N LYS A 689 18.53 7.81 -19.07
CA LYS A 689 19.33 6.74 -19.69
C LYS A 689 18.66 6.15 -20.93
N GLY A 690 17.34 6.33 -21.09
CA GLY A 690 16.62 5.79 -22.25
C GLY A 690 17.07 6.45 -23.54
N PHE A 691 17.18 5.70 -24.63
CA PHE A 691 17.70 6.17 -25.91
C PHE A 691 16.65 7.03 -26.65
N CYS A 692 16.49 8.28 -26.18
CA CYS A 692 15.48 9.20 -26.67
C CYS A 692 15.99 10.66 -26.65
N PRO A 693 15.89 11.40 -27.77
CA PRO A 693 16.31 12.80 -27.88
C PRO A 693 15.24 13.80 -27.40
N SER A 694 14.07 13.33 -26.93
CA SER A 694 12.99 14.21 -26.47
C SER A 694 13.21 14.82 -25.07
N PHE A 695 14.20 14.32 -24.34
CA PHE A 695 14.45 14.74 -22.96
C PHE A 695 15.22 16.06 -22.90
N VAL A 696 14.65 17.01 -22.15
CA VAL A 696 15.27 18.27 -21.79
C VAL A 696 15.31 18.37 -20.28
N THR A 697 16.45 18.75 -19.72
CA THR A 697 16.52 19.15 -18.32
C THR A 697 16.44 20.66 -18.19
N VAL A 698 15.55 21.12 -17.31
CA VAL A 698 15.25 22.52 -17.02
C VAL A 698 15.79 22.85 -15.63
N SER A 699 16.63 23.87 -15.53
CA SER A 699 17.22 24.37 -14.28
C SER A 699 17.02 25.88 -14.18
N GLY A 700 17.03 26.48 -12.99
CA GLY A 700 16.82 27.92 -12.79
C GLY A 700 15.39 28.39 -13.10
N ALA A 701 14.41 27.49 -12.98
CA ALA A 701 13.00 27.79 -13.26
C ALA A 701 12.06 27.05 -12.30
N GLU A 702 11.00 27.74 -11.91
CA GLU A 702 9.98 27.22 -11.02
C GLU A 702 8.82 26.62 -11.81
N VAL A 703 8.04 25.70 -11.19
CA VAL A 703 6.85 25.19 -11.87
C VAL A 703 5.87 26.34 -11.82
N ARG A 704 5.35 26.73 -12.98
CA ARG A 704 4.36 27.79 -13.05
C ARG A 704 3.15 27.34 -12.23
N ARG A 705 2.87 28.05 -11.14
CA ARG A 705 1.55 27.95 -10.50
C ARG A 705 0.57 28.63 -11.45
N PRO A 706 -0.60 28.03 -11.72
CA PRO A 706 -1.68 28.77 -12.35
C PRO A 706 -1.84 30.08 -11.59
N GLU A 707 -1.93 31.21 -12.30
CA GLU A 707 -2.53 32.37 -11.67
C GLU A 707 -3.91 31.90 -11.23
N GLY A 708 -4.15 31.87 -9.91
CA GLY A 708 -5.43 31.41 -9.38
C GLY A 708 -6.52 32.09 -10.19
N VAL A 709 -7.55 31.35 -10.59
CA VAL A 709 -8.74 32.00 -11.12
C VAL A 709 -9.13 33.00 -10.04
N GLY A 710 -9.08 34.30 -10.34
CA GLY A 710 -9.19 35.36 -9.32
C GLY A 710 -10.51 35.26 -8.53
N GLU A 711 -10.92 36.31 -7.81
CA GLU A 711 -12.27 36.30 -7.22
C GLU A 711 -13.35 36.21 -8.32
N VAL A 712 -13.73 35.00 -8.66
CA VAL A 712 -14.87 34.71 -9.52
C VAL A 712 -16.09 34.76 -8.61
N ALA A 713 -16.99 35.69 -8.88
CA ALA A 713 -18.26 35.81 -8.18
C ALA A 713 -19.14 34.58 -8.50
N PHE A 714 -19.13 33.60 -7.60
CA PHE A 714 -20.12 32.52 -7.59
C PHE A 714 -21.34 32.95 -6.76
N PRO A 715 -22.55 32.50 -7.12
CA PRO A 715 -23.71 32.68 -6.25
C PRO A 715 -23.48 32.00 -4.90
N PRO A 716 -24.16 32.46 -3.82
CA PRO A 716 -24.10 31.80 -2.53
C PRO A 716 -24.54 30.33 -2.65
N LEU A 717 -23.75 29.42 -2.10
CA LEU A 717 -24.01 27.99 -2.19
C LEU A 717 -25.12 27.57 -1.21
N PRO A 718 -26.14 26.81 -1.64
CA PRO A 718 -27.14 26.27 -0.73
C PRO A 718 -26.53 25.27 0.24
N GLU A 719 -27.01 25.22 1.48
CA GLU A 719 -26.65 24.17 2.43
C GLU A 719 -27.49 22.91 2.13
N PRO A 720 -26.89 21.73 1.90
CA PRO A 720 -27.61 20.51 1.54
C PRO A 720 -28.29 19.87 2.77
N ARG A 721 -29.32 19.06 2.53
CA ARG A 721 -29.83 18.14 3.56
C ARG A 721 -28.80 17.01 3.76
N LEU A 722 -28.28 16.91 4.99
CA LEU A 722 -27.32 15.87 5.35
C LEU A 722 -27.99 14.48 5.35
N ALA A 723 -27.17 13.44 5.13
CA ALA A 723 -27.62 12.07 5.21
C ALA A 723 -28.10 11.72 6.65
N ASP A 724 -29.19 10.97 6.73
CA ASP A 724 -29.77 10.53 8.00
C ASP A 724 -28.92 9.45 8.69
N LEU A 725 -28.96 9.43 10.03
CA LEU A 725 -28.24 8.50 10.90
C LEU A 725 -29.17 7.56 11.68
N GLY A 726 -30.39 7.29 11.17
CA GLY A 726 -31.28 6.27 11.73
C GLY A 726 -30.68 4.85 11.72
N ALA A 727 -29.66 4.62 10.87
CA ALA A 727 -28.79 3.45 10.88
C ALA A 727 -27.33 3.88 10.66
N PRO A 728 -26.33 3.02 10.99
CA PRO A 728 -24.93 3.32 10.72
C PRO A 728 -24.66 3.64 9.23
N TYR A 729 -24.04 4.79 8.98
CA TYR A 729 -23.67 5.28 7.66
C TYR A 729 -22.22 4.91 7.34
N SER A 730 -22.03 4.11 6.30
CA SER A 730 -20.74 3.55 5.91
C SER A 730 -20.19 4.23 4.65
N ILE A 731 -19.01 4.82 4.77
CA ILE A 731 -18.28 5.49 3.70
C ILE A 731 -17.02 4.68 3.39
N LEU A 732 -16.91 4.20 2.16
CA LEU A 732 -15.72 3.53 1.66
C LEU A 732 -14.91 4.50 0.83
N VAL A 733 -13.69 4.81 1.25
CA VAL A 733 -12.76 5.66 0.52
C VAL A 733 -11.71 4.77 -0.16
N THR A 734 -11.44 5.00 -1.43
CA THR A 734 -10.44 4.21 -2.17
C THR A 734 -9.44 5.11 -2.88
N GLY A 735 -8.20 4.65 -3.01
CA GLY A 735 -7.20 5.38 -3.77
C GLY A 735 -5.84 4.70 -3.79
N ILE A 736 -4.80 5.48 -4.07
CA ILE A 736 -3.44 5.00 -4.23
C ILE A 736 -2.61 5.40 -3.01
N GLY A 737 -1.78 4.48 -2.51
CA GLY A 737 -0.86 4.76 -1.41
C GLY A 737 -0.03 6.02 -1.68
N GLY A 738 -0.01 6.93 -0.71
CA GLY A 738 0.72 8.20 -0.81
C GLY A 738 -0.03 9.37 -1.47
N THR A 739 -1.29 9.20 -1.89
CA THR A 739 -2.13 10.29 -2.41
C THR A 739 -3.02 10.97 -1.36
N GLY A 740 -3.03 10.48 -0.11
CA GLY A 740 -3.75 11.11 1.01
C GLY A 740 -5.10 10.48 1.37
N VAL A 741 -5.38 9.25 0.93
CA VAL A 741 -6.62 8.49 1.25
C VAL A 741 -6.84 8.37 2.76
N VAL A 742 -5.82 7.95 3.51
CA VAL A 742 -5.84 7.86 4.99
C VAL A 742 -6.18 9.20 5.65
N THR A 743 -5.75 10.31 5.06
CA THR A 743 -6.05 11.65 5.57
C THR A 743 -7.54 11.97 5.46
N ILE A 744 -8.24 11.50 4.42
CA ILE A 744 -9.69 11.64 4.32
C ILE A 744 -10.38 10.94 5.49
N GLY A 745 -9.99 9.70 5.80
CA GLY A 745 -10.49 8.95 6.95
C GLY A 745 -10.31 9.69 8.27
N ALA A 746 -9.09 10.18 8.52
CA ALA A 746 -8.77 10.94 9.72
C ALA A 746 -9.60 12.24 9.84
N LEU A 747 -9.79 12.97 8.74
CA LEU A 747 -10.60 14.20 8.73
C LEU A 747 -12.08 13.91 9.02
N LEU A 748 -12.67 12.90 8.37
CA LEU A 748 -14.06 12.50 8.60
C LEU A 748 -14.27 11.94 10.02
N GLY A 749 -13.31 11.17 10.52
CA GLY A 749 -13.29 10.64 11.88
C GLY A 749 -13.26 11.74 12.94
N MET A 750 -12.34 12.69 12.80
CA MET A 750 -12.27 13.84 13.70
C MET A 750 -13.52 14.73 13.62
N ALA A 751 -14.06 14.97 12.42
CA ALA A 751 -15.30 15.73 12.25
C ALA A 751 -16.49 15.05 12.94
N ALA A 752 -16.63 13.72 12.84
CA ALA A 752 -17.67 12.98 13.56
C ALA A 752 -17.49 13.05 15.09
N HIS A 753 -16.24 12.96 15.56
CA HIS A 753 -15.93 13.11 16.99
C HIS A 753 -16.28 14.50 17.52
N LEU A 754 -15.97 15.56 16.77
CA LEU A 754 -16.31 16.95 17.10
C LEU A 754 -17.83 17.16 17.26
N GLU A 755 -18.65 16.40 16.54
CA GLU A 755 -20.12 16.42 16.64
C GLU A 755 -20.69 15.46 17.70
N GLY A 756 -19.84 14.80 18.48
CA GLY A 756 -20.26 13.84 19.51
C GLY A 756 -20.79 12.51 18.96
N LYS A 757 -20.74 12.28 17.64
CA LYS A 757 -21.23 11.07 16.98
C LYS A 757 -20.37 9.85 17.30
N GLY A 758 -20.91 8.65 17.03
CA GLY A 758 -20.13 7.42 16.99
C GLY A 758 -19.35 7.34 15.69
N VAL A 759 -18.08 6.96 15.74
CA VAL A 759 -17.27 6.76 14.53
C VAL A 759 -16.22 5.68 14.70
N THR A 760 -16.01 4.91 13.64
CA THR A 760 -14.85 4.02 13.48
C THR A 760 -14.22 4.27 12.12
N VAL A 761 -12.89 4.34 12.10
CA VAL A 761 -12.09 4.45 10.89
C VAL A 761 -11.13 3.27 10.87
N LEU A 762 -11.06 2.53 9.78
CA LEU A 762 -10.06 1.47 9.56
C LEU A 762 -9.32 1.76 8.26
N ASP A 763 -8.01 1.96 8.38
CA ASP A 763 -7.13 2.17 7.23
C ASP A 763 -6.47 0.85 6.83
N GLN A 764 -6.64 0.45 5.57
CA GLN A 764 -6.03 -0.75 5.02
C GLN A 764 -5.06 -0.39 3.91
N THR A 765 -3.78 -0.41 4.26
CA THR A 765 -2.69 -0.34 3.30
C THR A 765 -2.16 -1.74 3.03
N GLY A 766 -2.04 -2.14 1.76
CA GLY A 766 -1.31 -3.35 1.41
C GLY A 766 0.20 -3.24 1.71
N LEU A 767 0.98 -4.21 1.24
CA LEU A 767 2.43 -4.24 1.46
C LEU A 767 3.13 -2.90 1.12
N ALA A 768 2.81 -2.28 -0.02
CA ALA A 768 3.43 -1.02 -0.40
C ALA A 768 2.72 0.22 0.18
N GLN A 769 3.48 1.01 0.93
CA GLN A 769 3.06 2.32 1.46
C GLN A 769 2.72 3.35 0.37
N LYS A 770 3.27 3.18 -0.83
CA LYS A 770 2.99 4.04 -2.00
C LYS A 770 2.70 3.21 -3.24
N ASN A 771 1.89 3.75 -4.15
CA ASN A 771 1.56 3.16 -5.46
C ASN A 771 0.75 1.85 -5.42
N GLY A 772 0.50 1.26 -4.24
CA GLY A 772 -0.45 0.18 -4.03
C GLY A 772 -1.88 0.69 -3.85
N ALA A 773 -2.85 -0.19 -3.97
CA ALA A 773 -4.23 0.09 -3.59
C ALA A 773 -4.35 0.34 -2.07
N VAL A 774 -5.14 1.34 -1.70
CA VAL A 774 -5.48 1.66 -0.30
C VAL A 774 -6.99 1.83 -0.19
N THR A 775 -7.55 1.25 0.86
CA THR A 775 -8.95 1.42 1.24
C THR A 775 -9.05 1.95 2.66
N THR A 776 -9.97 2.88 2.88
CA THR A 776 -10.30 3.38 4.21
C THR A 776 -11.79 3.18 4.44
N HIS A 777 -12.13 2.46 5.50
CA HIS A 777 -13.51 2.23 5.93
C HIS A 777 -13.86 3.25 7.01
N VAL A 778 -14.87 4.07 6.78
CA VAL A 778 -15.39 5.00 7.79
C VAL A 778 -16.84 4.63 8.07
N ARG A 779 -17.18 4.35 9.33
CA ARG A 779 -18.58 4.13 9.75
C ARG A 779 -18.95 5.19 10.77
N ILE A 780 -20.08 5.86 10.55
CA ILE A 780 -20.60 6.92 11.42
C ILE A 780 -21.99 6.50 11.89
N ALA A 781 -22.28 6.67 13.17
CA ALA A 781 -23.61 6.44 13.72
C ALA A 781 -23.97 7.53 14.74
N ALA A 782 -25.24 7.54 15.18
CA ALA A 782 -25.70 8.49 16.19
C ALA A 782 -24.94 8.34 17.53
N SER A 783 -24.57 7.11 17.91
CA SER A 783 -23.76 6.80 19.10
C SER A 783 -22.66 5.78 18.79
N GLN A 784 -21.66 5.67 19.67
CA GLN A 784 -20.54 4.74 19.48
C GLN A 784 -20.99 3.28 19.63
N GLU A 785 -21.94 3.02 20.51
CA GLU A 785 -22.48 1.68 20.81
C GLU A 785 -23.21 1.05 19.61
N ALA A 786 -23.71 1.87 18.69
CA ALA A 786 -24.35 1.39 17.46
C ALA A 786 -23.35 0.85 16.40
N LEU A 787 -22.04 0.94 16.66
CA LEU A 787 -20.99 0.46 15.77
C LEU A 787 -20.34 -0.82 16.31
N HIS A 788 -20.79 -1.97 15.82
CA HIS A 788 -20.21 -3.25 16.23
C HIS A 788 -18.96 -3.62 15.43
N ALA A 789 -18.93 -3.49 14.10
CA ALA A 789 -17.75 -3.82 13.29
C ALA A 789 -17.02 -2.57 12.74
N VAL A 790 -15.70 -2.59 12.67
CA VAL A 790 -14.92 -1.49 12.04
C VAL A 790 -14.90 -1.57 10.51
N ARG A 791 -15.01 -2.79 9.96
CA ARG A 791 -15.01 -3.02 8.51
C ARG A 791 -16.43 -2.93 7.96
N ILE A 792 -16.57 -2.37 6.77
CA ILE A 792 -17.84 -2.34 6.05
C ILE A 792 -18.14 -3.76 5.53
N ALA A 793 -19.32 -4.30 5.87
CA ALA A 793 -19.77 -5.60 5.37
C ALA A 793 -20.18 -5.53 3.88
N ALA A 794 -20.32 -6.69 3.24
CA ALA A 794 -20.74 -6.75 1.84
C ALA A 794 -22.11 -6.07 1.65
N GLY A 795 -22.24 -5.26 0.60
CA GLY A 795 -23.47 -4.53 0.29
C GLY A 795 -23.90 -3.45 1.29
N ASN A 796 -23.07 -3.08 2.27
CA ASN A 796 -23.41 -2.10 3.32
C ASN A 796 -22.74 -0.73 3.16
N ALA A 797 -22.05 -0.44 2.05
CA ALA A 797 -21.55 0.91 1.77
C ALA A 797 -22.70 1.85 1.38
N ASN A 798 -22.82 3.00 2.02
CA ASN A 798 -23.75 4.07 1.64
C ASN A 798 -23.11 5.03 0.63
N LEU A 799 -21.82 5.31 0.81
CA LEU A 799 -21.03 6.17 -0.07
C LEU A 799 -19.72 5.48 -0.46
N LEU A 800 -19.40 5.48 -1.75
CA LEU A 800 -18.09 5.16 -2.30
C LEU A 800 -17.39 6.45 -2.76
N LEU A 801 -16.34 6.86 -2.05
CA LEU A 801 -15.49 7.99 -2.43
C LEU A 801 -14.23 7.45 -3.14
N GLY A 802 -14.29 7.33 -4.46
CA GLY A 802 -13.22 6.76 -5.27
C GLY A 802 -12.23 7.80 -5.75
N CYS A 803 -11.12 7.99 -5.02
CA CYS A 803 -10.03 8.89 -5.44
C CYS A 803 -9.17 8.30 -6.59
N ASP A 804 -9.27 6.99 -6.85
CA ASP A 804 -8.74 6.28 -8.02
C ASP A 804 -9.81 5.30 -8.53
N ALA A 805 -10.27 5.47 -9.77
CA ALA A 805 -11.36 4.67 -10.31
C ALA A 805 -11.00 3.18 -10.46
N LEU A 806 -9.73 2.84 -10.76
CA LEU A 806 -9.32 1.44 -10.86
C LEU A 806 -9.38 0.73 -9.51
N THR A 807 -8.91 1.38 -8.44
CA THR A 807 -9.04 0.85 -7.07
C THR A 807 -10.51 0.77 -6.65
N ALA A 808 -11.33 1.77 -7.02
CA ALA A 808 -12.77 1.77 -6.76
C ALA A 808 -13.51 0.61 -7.46
N ALA A 809 -13.08 0.22 -8.67
CA ALA A 809 -13.60 -0.93 -9.39
C ALA A 809 -12.95 -2.26 -8.98
N GLY A 810 -12.15 -2.27 -7.91
CA GLY A 810 -11.58 -3.48 -7.36
C GLY A 810 -12.66 -4.43 -6.82
N PRO A 811 -12.46 -5.76 -6.92
CA PRO A 811 -13.45 -6.76 -6.49
C PRO A 811 -13.94 -6.56 -5.05
N GLU A 812 -12.99 -6.33 -4.13
CA GLU A 812 -13.27 -6.11 -2.70
C GLU A 812 -14.06 -4.82 -2.44
N VAL A 813 -13.99 -3.83 -3.33
CA VAL A 813 -14.72 -2.56 -3.19
C VAL A 813 -16.14 -2.70 -3.75
N LEU A 814 -16.26 -3.24 -4.97
CA LEU A 814 -17.55 -3.48 -5.63
C LEU A 814 -18.46 -4.36 -4.76
N ALA A 815 -17.86 -5.35 -4.10
CA ALA A 815 -18.45 -6.17 -3.05
C ALA A 815 -19.21 -5.41 -1.94
N LYS A 816 -18.70 -4.25 -1.54
CA LYS A 816 -19.28 -3.44 -0.46
C LYS A 816 -20.41 -2.56 -0.95
N ALA A 817 -20.47 -2.30 -2.25
CA ALA A 817 -21.50 -1.48 -2.86
C ALA A 817 -22.82 -2.25 -3.07
N ARG A 818 -23.92 -1.50 -3.16
CA ARG A 818 -25.27 -1.98 -3.37
C ARG A 818 -25.94 -1.13 -4.46
N PRO A 819 -26.37 -1.73 -5.59
CA PRO A 819 -26.92 -1.00 -6.74
C PRO A 819 -28.11 -0.08 -6.43
N ARG A 820 -28.85 -0.32 -5.35
CA ARG A 820 -30.03 0.48 -4.98
C ARG A 820 -29.81 1.40 -3.78
N ALA A 821 -28.62 1.43 -3.18
CA ALA A 821 -28.37 2.17 -1.94
C ALA A 821 -27.05 2.95 -1.92
N THR A 822 -26.02 2.50 -2.62
CA THR A 822 -24.71 3.14 -2.60
C THR A 822 -24.64 4.27 -3.61
N ASP A 823 -24.35 5.49 -3.17
CA ASP A 823 -23.93 6.56 -4.07
C ASP A 823 -22.40 6.54 -4.22
N ALA A 824 -21.87 7.01 -5.33
CA ALA A 824 -20.44 7.06 -5.58
C ALA A 824 -20.00 8.42 -6.14
N VAL A 825 -18.86 8.91 -5.67
CA VAL A 825 -18.14 10.06 -6.26
C VAL A 825 -16.78 9.55 -6.70
N ILE A 826 -16.54 9.52 -8.01
CA ILE A 826 -15.42 8.82 -8.63
C ILE A 826 -14.56 9.81 -9.40
N ASN A 827 -13.30 9.92 -9.00
CA ASN A 827 -12.27 10.60 -9.75
C ASN A 827 -11.90 9.77 -10.99
N THR A 828 -12.21 10.27 -12.18
CA THR A 828 -12.01 9.53 -13.44
C THR A 828 -10.63 9.71 -14.05
N ARG A 829 -9.75 10.50 -13.45
CA ARG A 829 -8.38 10.69 -13.93
C ARG A 829 -7.70 9.32 -14.12
N PRO A 830 -7.31 8.93 -15.34
CA PRO A 830 -6.67 7.65 -15.56
C PRO A 830 -5.25 7.67 -14.98
N VAL A 831 -5.02 6.84 -13.97
CA VAL A 831 -3.68 6.61 -13.40
C VAL A 831 -3.23 5.21 -13.76
N MET A 832 -2.22 5.10 -14.62
CA MET A 832 -1.72 3.80 -15.09
C MET A 832 -1.18 2.95 -13.94
N THR A 833 -1.22 1.62 -14.12
CA THR A 833 -0.54 0.69 -13.21
C THR A 833 0.94 0.55 -13.56
N ALA A 834 1.70 -0.09 -12.69
CA ALA A 834 3.12 -0.36 -12.93
C ALA A 834 3.38 -1.14 -14.23
N ALA A 835 2.40 -1.91 -14.71
CA ALA A 835 2.49 -2.65 -15.97
C ALA A 835 2.83 -1.73 -17.15
N PHE A 836 2.39 -0.47 -17.13
CA PHE A 836 2.69 0.53 -18.16
C PHE A 836 4.19 0.82 -18.32
N THR A 837 5.00 0.64 -17.27
CA THR A 837 6.46 0.82 -17.38
C THR A 837 7.12 -0.26 -18.25
N ARG A 838 6.45 -1.40 -18.42
CA ARG A 838 6.88 -2.57 -19.22
C ARG A 838 6.16 -2.64 -20.56
N ASP A 839 4.87 -2.31 -20.56
CA ASP A 839 4.02 -2.28 -21.74
C ASP A 839 3.62 -0.83 -22.09
N PRO A 840 4.26 -0.21 -23.09
CA PRO A 840 3.99 1.17 -23.47
C PRO A 840 2.57 1.42 -24.01
N ASP A 841 1.87 0.37 -24.46
CA ASP A 841 0.55 0.45 -25.08
C ASP A 841 -0.58 -0.01 -24.17
N SER A 842 -0.24 -0.37 -22.92
CA SER A 842 -1.21 -0.75 -21.90
C SER A 842 -2.36 0.25 -21.86
N ARG A 843 -3.58 -0.27 -22.06
CA ARG A 843 -4.81 0.52 -22.08
C ARG A 843 -5.38 0.61 -20.67
N TYR A 844 -5.83 1.80 -20.31
CA TYR A 844 -6.61 1.99 -19.10
C TYR A 844 -8.07 1.56 -19.41
N PRO A 845 -8.63 0.60 -18.68
CA PRO A 845 -9.97 0.05 -18.96
C PRO A 845 -11.07 0.99 -18.44
N GLU A 846 -11.15 2.22 -18.99
CA GLU A 846 -12.06 3.25 -18.48
C GLU A 846 -13.53 2.84 -18.61
N ALA A 847 -13.91 2.30 -19.77
CA ALA A 847 -15.28 1.90 -20.05
C ALA A 847 -15.72 0.74 -19.14
N GLU A 848 -14.87 -0.27 -18.96
CA GLU A 848 -15.16 -1.40 -18.08
C GLU A 848 -15.25 -0.97 -16.61
N VAL A 849 -14.33 -0.10 -16.16
CA VAL A 849 -14.33 0.46 -14.81
C VAL A 849 -15.61 1.27 -14.55
N ARG A 850 -15.98 2.16 -15.48
CA ARG A 850 -17.20 2.97 -15.38
C ARG A 850 -18.45 2.11 -15.39
N ALA A 851 -18.51 1.11 -16.26
CA ALA A 851 -19.64 0.17 -16.34
C ALA A 851 -19.78 -0.62 -15.03
N ALA A 852 -18.69 -1.18 -14.49
CA ALA A 852 -18.70 -1.92 -13.24
C ALA A 852 -19.16 -1.07 -12.05
N LEU A 853 -18.68 0.18 -11.95
CA LEU A 853 -19.09 1.11 -10.89
C LEU A 853 -20.56 1.52 -11.04
N SER A 854 -21.03 1.79 -12.26
CA SER A 854 -22.42 2.17 -12.51
C SER A 854 -23.38 1.00 -12.24
N ALA A 855 -22.98 -0.24 -12.57
CA ALA A 855 -23.79 -1.43 -12.31
C ALA A 855 -23.93 -1.76 -10.82
N THR A 856 -23.00 -1.31 -9.98
CA THR A 856 -22.93 -1.64 -8.55
C THR A 856 -23.39 -0.52 -7.61
N THR A 857 -23.72 0.65 -8.16
CA THR A 857 -24.12 1.85 -7.42
C THR A 857 -25.48 2.36 -7.86
N ARG A 858 -26.17 3.09 -6.98
CA ARG A 858 -27.44 3.75 -7.25
C ARG A 858 -27.26 5.00 -8.11
N ARG A 859 -26.27 5.81 -7.76
CA ARG A 859 -25.86 7.01 -8.50
C ARG A 859 -24.35 7.08 -8.46
N ALA A 860 -23.73 7.31 -9.60
CA ALA A 860 -22.30 7.53 -9.70
C ALA A 860 -22.01 8.89 -10.33
N PHE A 861 -21.35 9.76 -9.58
CA PHE A 861 -20.85 11.06 -10.02
C PHE A 861 -19.42 10.87 -10.50
N PHE A 862 -19.23 10.91 -11.81
CA PHE A 862 -17.93 10.76 -12.44
C PHE A 862 -17.38 12.13 -12.83
N LEU A 863 -16.22 12.49 -12.30
CA LEU A 863 -15.56 13.75 -12.61
C LEU A 863 -14.04 13.60 -12.60
N ASP A 864 -13.33 14.33 -13.46
CA ASP A 864 -11.87 14.42 -13.41
C ASP A 864 -11.44 15.43 -12.34
N ALA A 865 -11.66 15.06 -11.07
CA ALA A 865 -11.37 15.89 -9.93
C ALA A 865 -9.89 16.27 -9.86
N THR A 866 -8.98 15.39 -10.29
CA THR A 866 -7.55 15.68 -10.30
C THR A 866 -7.19 16.80 -11.28
N THR A 867 -7.68 16.74 -12.51
CA THR A 867 -7.40 17.78 -13.50
C THR A 867 -8.01 19.11 -13.06
N ILE A 868 -9.26 19.11 -12.60
CA ILE A 868 -9.95 20.32 -12.13
C ILE A 868 -9.22 20.93 -10.94
N ALA A 869 -8.96 20.16 -9.88
CA ALA A 869 -8.31 20.65 -8.67
C ALA A 869 -6.88 21.14 -8.94
N THR A 870 -6.12 20.44 -9.81
CA THR A 870 -4.76 20.85 -10.17
C THR A 870 -4.76 22.16 -10.96
N ALA A 871 -5.72 22.35 -11.86
CA ALA A 871 -5.80 23.57 -12.65
C ALA A 871 -6.23 24.78 -11.82
N LEU A 872 -7.12 24.59 -10.85
CA LEU A 872 -7.57 25.66 -9.94
C LEU A 872 -6.53 26.01 -8.87
N MET A 873 -5.90 24.99 -8.28
CA MET A 873 -5.06 25.14 -7.07
C MET A 873 -3.56 25.00 -7.33
N GLY A 874 -3.16 24.59 -8.54
CA GLY A 874 -1.75 24.38 -8.92
C GLY A 874 -1.09 23.11 -8.40
N ASP A 875 -1.79 22.27 -7.64
CA ASP A 875 -1.26 21.04 -7.04
C ASP A 875 -2.34 19.94 -6.99
N SER A 876 -1.99 18.72 -7.42
CA SER A 876 -2.89 17.56 -7.43
C SER A 876 -3.29 17.08 -6.03
N LEU A 877 -2.57 17.50 -4.98
CA LEU A 877 -2.95 17.26 -3.58
C LEU A 877 -4.30 17.89 -3.19
N ALA A 878 -4.77 18.91 -3.91
CA ALA A 878 -6.09 19.51 -3.71
C ALA A 878 -7.25 18.55 -4.03
N THR A 879 -6.99 17.45 -4.77
CA THR A 879 -8.03 16.50 -5.21
C THR A 879 -8.82 15.93 -4.03
N ASN A 880 -8.18 15.60 -2.91
CA ASN A 880 -8.86 14.92 -1.81
C ASN A 880 -9.83 15.85 -1.05
N PRO A 881 -9.42 17.05 -0.56
CA PRO A 881 -10.37 18.01 -0.02
C PRO A 881 -11.47 18.41 -1.02
N PHE A 882 -11.12 18.56 -2.31
CA PHE A 882 -12.09 18.83 -3.37
C PHE A 882 -13.17 17.74 -3.46
N MET A 883 -12.77 16.47 -3.45
CA MET A 883 -13.70 15.34 -3.47
C MET A 883 -14.60 15.29 -2.22
N ILE A 884 -14.07 15.61 -1.03
CA ILE A 884 -14.87 15.75 0.20
C ILE A 884 -15.90 16.86 0.03
N GLY A 885 -15.50 18.03 -0.47
CA GLY A 885 -16.37 19.18 -0.68
C GLY A 885 -17.49 18.89 -1.68
N TYR A 886 -17.16 18.17 -2.76
CA TYR A 886 -18.13 17.72 -3.76
C TYR A 886 -19.16 16.76 -3.16
N ALA A 887 -18.70 15.73 -2.44
CA ALA A 887 -19.58 14.75 -1.79
C ALA A 887 -20.47 15.40 -0.71
N TRP A 888 -19.90 16.33 0.07
CA TRP A 888 -20.63 17.08 1.09
C TRP A 888 -21.76 17.91 0.47
N GLN A 889 -21.47 18.69 -0.58
CA GLN A 889 -22.44 19.56 -1.24
C GLN A 889 -23.57 18.79 -1.94
N LYS A 890 -23.33 17.52 -2.34
CA LYS A 890 -24.36 16.60 -2.83
C LYS A 890 -25.22 15.97 -1.73
N GLY A 891 -24.98 16.29 -0.45
CA GLY A 891 -25.71 15.73 0.71
C GLY A 891 -25.33 14.28 1.02
N LEU A 892 -24.17 13.81 0.57
CA LEU A 892 -23.74 12.41 0.71
C LEU A 892 -22.96 12.14 2.00
N LEU A 893 -22.67 13.15 2.81
CA LEU A 893 -21.96 13.00 4.07
C LEU A 893 -22.89 13.32 5.26
N PRO A 894 -22.91 12.49 6.32
CA PRO A 894 -23.74 12.72 7.50
C PRO A 894 -23.03 13.63 8.52
N LEU A 895 -22.31 14.66 8.05
CA LEU A 895 -21.47 15.54 8.88
C LEU A 895 -21.71 17.00 8.50
N GLY A 896 -21.71 17.89 9.50
CA GLY A 896 -21.80 19.33 9.32
C GLY A 896 -20.52 19.92 8.74
N ARG A 897 -20.68 20.99 7.96
CA ARG A 897 -19.56 21.70 7.34
C ARG A 897 -18.56 22.24 8.36
N ALA A 898 -19.06 22.87 9.43
CA ALA A 898 -18.22 23.46 10.46
C ALA A 898 -17.29 22.43 11.12
N ALA A 899 -17.77 21.20 11.32
CA ALA A 899 -16.96 20.12 11.88
C ALA A 899 -15.85 19.67 10.92
N ILE A 900 -16.14 19.57 9.61
CA ILE A 900 -15.14 19.25 8.58
C ILE A 900 -14.08 20.34 8.48
N GLU A 901 -14.49 21.62 8.44
CA GLU A 901 -13.58 22.77 8.39
C GLU A 901 -12.71 22.85 9.67
N ARG A 902 -13.29 22.55 10.84
CA ARG A 902 -12.55 22.49 12.11
C ARG A 902 -11.56 21.32 12.12
N ALA A 903 -11.92 20.14 11.62
CA ALA A 903 -11.01 19.00 11.50
C ALA A 903 -9.81 19.32 10.59
N ILE A 904 -10.04 20.03 9.47
CA ILE A 904 -8.95 20.53 8.59
C ILE A 904 -8.04 21.49 9.35
N THR A 905 -8.62 22.39 10.14
CA THR A 905 -7.87 23.36 10.96
C THR A 905 -7.02 22.67 12.02
N LEU A 906 -7.58 21.70 12.75
CA LEU A 906 -6.88 20.93 13.79
C LEU A 906 -5.73 20.11 13.22
N ASN A 907 -5.89 19.54 12.02
CA ASN A 907 -4.81 18.81 11.35
C ASN A 907 -3.58 19.69 11.04
N GLY A 908 -3.73 21.02 10.97
CA GLY A 908 -2.64 21.99 10.92
C GLY A 908 -1.81 22.04 9.63
N ALA A 909 -1.99 21.08 8.71
CA ALA A 909 -1.26 21.03 7.46
C ALA A 909 -1.95 21.85 6.35
N ALA A 910 -1.30 22.92 5.87
CA ALA A 910 -1.76 23.73 4.73
C ALA A 910 -3.25 24.11 4.81
N VAL A 911 -3.68 24.64 5.96
CA VAL A 911 -5.11 24.84 6.31
C VAL A 911 -5.86 25.64 5.26
N ALA A 912 -5.37 26.84 4.90
CA ALA A 912 -6.03 27.71 3.91
C ALA A 912 -6.22 27.01 2.55
N PHE A 913 -5.17 26.33 2.07
CA PHE A 913 -5.20 25.56 0.82
C PHE A 913 -6.26 24.46 0.84
N ASN A 914 -6.37 23.70 1.93
CA ASN A 914 -7.34 22.61 2.05
C ASN A 914 -8.78 23.12 2.17
N LEU A 915 -9.01 24.23 2.87
CA LEU A 915 -10.32 24.88 2.96
C LEU A 915 -10.76 25.44 1.60
N GLU A 916 -9.84 26.04 0.85
CA GLU A 916 -10.13 26.54 -0.49
C GLU A 916 -10.44 25.39 -1.47
N ALA A 917 -9.67 24.31 -1.44
CA ALA A 917 -9.95 23.11 -2.23
C ALA A 917 -11.32 22.48 -1.89
N LEU A 918 -11.69 22.44 -0.59
CA LEU A 918 -13.02 22.02 -0.13
C LEU A 918 -14.12 22.91 -0.76
N LEU A 919 -13.93 24.24 -0.74
CA LEU A 919 -14.88 25.19 -1.32
C LEU A 919 -15.04 25.00 -2.84
N TRP A 920 -13.94 24.80 -3.57
CA TRP A 920 -13.99 24.50 -5.01
C TRP A 920 -14.73 23.20 -5.32
N GLY A 921 -14.53 22.17 -4.49
CA GLY A 921 -15.29 20.93 -4.58
C GLY A 921 -16.81 21.17 -4.46
N ARG A 922 -17.21 22.02 -3.50
CA ARG A 922 -18.61 22.41 -3.34
C ARG A 922 -19.15 23.17 -4.55
N ARG A 923 -18.40 24.14 -5.07
CA ARG A 923 -18.80 24.89 -6.28
C ARG A 923 -19.01 23.95 -7.46
N ALA A 924 -18.09 23.01 -7.69
CA ALA A 924 -18.21 22.02 -8.76
C ALA A 924 -19.40 21.07 -8.60
N ALA A 925 -19.83 20.78 -7.37
CA ALA A 925 -21.04 20.00 -7.13
C ALA A 925 -22.33 20.78 -7.37
N HIS A 926 -22.32 22.10 -7.22
CA HIS A 926 -23.46 22.97 -7.49
C HIS A 926 -23.58 23.30 -8.99
N ASP A 927 -22.47 23.74 -9.60
CA ASP A 927 -22.39 24.13 -11.01
C ASP A 927 -21.04 23.69 -11.59
N LEU A 928 -21.02 22.49 -12.17
CA LEU A 928 -19.80 21.93 -12.75
C LEU A 928 -19.41 22.67 -14.04
N GLU A 929 -20.38 23.09 -14.85
CA GLU A 929 -20.14 23.75 -16.12
C GLU A 929 -19.44 25.10 -15.93
N ALA A 930 -19.89 25.91 -14.96
CA ALA A 930 -19.25 27.17 -14.62
C ALA A 930 -17.81 26.97 -14.12
N VAL A 931 -17.56 25.94 -13.30
CA VAL A 931 -16.21 25.62 -12.84
C VAL A 931 -15.32 25.15 -13.99
N THR A 932 -15.83 24.31 -14.90
CA THR A 932 -15.05 23.86 -16.06
C THR A 932 -14.80 24.97 -17.07
N ALA A 933 -15.72 25.92 -17.26
CA ALA A 933 -15.53 27.06 -18.16
C ALA A 933 -14.36 27.98 -17.73
N LEU A 934 -14.02 28.00 -16.44
CA LEU A 934 -12.84 28.70 -15.94
C LEU A 934 -11.53 28.04 -16.41
N LEU A 935 -11.56 26.74 -16.68
CA LEU A 935 -10.42 25.98 -17.22
C LEU A 935 -10.17 26.34 -18.69
N ASP A 936 -11.23 26.51 -19.48
CA ASP A 936 -11.13 26.89 -20.89
C ASP A 936 -10.55 28.30 -21.09
N ARG A 937 -10.85 29.22 -20.15
CA ARG A 937 -10.26 30.58 -20.11
C ARG A 937 -8.80 30.60 -19.68
N ALA A 938 -8.33 29.56 -18.98
CA ALA A 938 -6.93 29.41 -18.56
C ALA A 938 -6.00 28.90 -19.68
N GLY A 939 -6.54 28.66 -20.88
CA GLY A 939 -5.82 28.26 -22.08
C GLY A 939 -5.87 26.75 -22.30
N GLY A 940 -6.52 26.34 -23.40
CA GLY A 940 -6.45 24.96 -23.88
C GLY A 940 -4.99 24.52 -24.08
N GLY A 941 -4.74 23.22 -23.90
CA GLY A 941 -3.43 22.64 -24.18
C GLY A 941 -2.97 22.89 -25.63
N PRO A 942 -1.69 22.62 -25.96
CA PRO A 942 -1.20 22.76 -27.33
C PRO A 942 -2.13 22.14 -28.38
N GLU A 943 -2.32 22.79 -29.53
CA GLU A 943 -3.25 22.33 -30.60
C GLU A 943 -3.01 20.87 -31.04
N HIS A 944 -1.77 20.38 -30.93
CA HIS A 944 -1.42 18.98 -31.25
C HIS A 944 -1.87 17.96 -30.19
N HIS A 945 -2.40 18.40 -29.06
CA HIS A 945 -3.08 17.54 -28.07
C HIS A 945 -4.53 17.26 -28.47
N ARG A 946 -5.18 18.16 -29.22
CA ARG A 946 -6.52 17.94 -29.77
C ARG A 946 -6.47 16.87 -30.85
N ARG A 947 -7.24 15.80 -30.69
CA ARG A 947 -7.39 14.77 -31.72
C ARG A 947 -8.32 15.25 -32.84
N SER A 948 -8.01 14.85 -34.06
CA SER A 948 -8.86 15.11 -35.23
C SER A 948 -10.19 14.37 -35.10
N GLU A 949 -11.28 15.00 -35.51
CA GLU A 949 -12.65 14.49 -35.39
C GLU A 949 -13.10 13.68 -36.60
N SER A 950 -12.33 13.74 -37.70
CA SER A 950 -12.59 12.98 -38.93
C SER A 950 -11.30 12.50 -39.60
N VAL A 951 -11.42 11.48 -40.46
CA VAL A 951 -10.31 11.03 -41.31
C VAL A 951 -9.86 12.14 -42.27
N ALA A 952 -10.78 12.96 -42.77
CA ALA A 952 -10.42 14.10 -43.63
C ALA A 952 -9.53 15.12 -42.89
N GLU A 953 -9.89 15.48 -41.66
CA GLU A 953 -9.07 16.36 -40.82
C GLU A 953 -7.71 15.71 -40.47
N THR A 954 -7.72 14.42 -40.17
CA THR A 954 -6.52 13.59 -39.92
C THR A 954 -5.55 13.65 -41.09
N ILE A 955 -6.05 13.54 -42.33
CA ILE A 955 -5.27 13.63 -43.57
C ILE A 955 -4.72 15.05 -43.75
N GLU A 956 -5.55 16.07 -43.59
CA GLU A 956 -5.14 17.45 -43.86
C GLU A 956 -4.10 17.96 -42.87
N ARG A 957 -4.27 17.66 -41.57
CA ARG A 957 -3.28 17.99 -40.53
C ARG A 957 -1.93 17.32 -40.82
N ARG A 958 -1.92 16.07 -41.26
CA ARG A 958 -0.68 15.33 -41.62
C ARG A 958 -0.05 15.85 -42.90
N ALA A 959 -0.84 16.18 -43.92
CA ALA A 959 -0.34 16.80 -45.15
C ALA A 959 0.32 18.16 -44.87
N THR A 960 -0.33 19.00 -44.05
CA THR A 960 0.23 20.28 -43.58
C THR A 960 1.54 20.07 -42.82
N PHE A 961 1.58 19.08 -41.92
CA PHE A 961 2.80 18.74 -41.19
C PHE A 961 3.92 18.29 -42.15
N LEU A 962 3.62 17.44 -43.15
CA LEU A 962 4.60 16.95 -44.12
C LEU A 962 5.14 18.07 -45.03
N ALA A 963 4.29 19.03 -45.39
CA ALA A 963 4.71 20.22 -46.12
C ALA A 963 5.73 21.06 -45.32
N ALA A 964 5.49 21.23 -44.01
CA ALA A 964 6.42 21.89 -43.11
C ALA A 964 7.70 21.06 -42.89
N TYR A 965 7.56 19.73 -42.76
CA TYR A 965 8.66 18.77 -42.57
C TYR A 965 9.65 18.77 -43.73
N GLN A 966 9.17 18.70 -44.98
CA GLN A 966 10.01 18.74 -46.18
C GLN A 966 9.51 19.81 -47.16
N ASN A 967 8.45 19.52 -47.92
CA ASN A 967 7.90 20.36 -48.98
C ASN A 967 6.49 19.90 -49.42
N ALA A 968 5.84 20.68 -50.28
CA ALA A 968 4.51 20.38 -50.82
C ALA A 968 4.46 19.06 -51.63
N ALA A 969 5.55 18.67 -52.30
CA ALA A 969 5.61 17.43 -53.07
C ALA A 969 5.48 16.18 -52.18
N LEU A 970 6.07 16.20 -50.98
CA LEU A 970 5.92 15.10 -50.01
C LEU A 970 4.48 15.02 -49.48
N ALA A 971 3.85 16.16 -49.20
CA ALA A 971 2.44 16.21 -48.81
C ALA A 971 1.51 15.66 -49.91
N ALA A 972 1.79 15.99 -51.18
CA ALA A 972 1.06 15.45 -52.32
C ALA A 972 1.26 13.93 -52.48
N ARG A 973 2.49 13.41 -52.28
CA ARG A 973 2.76 11.96 -52.26
C ARG A 973 1.91 11.25 -51.20
N TYR A 974 1.86 11.81 -49.99
CA TYR A 974 1.02 11.31 -48.90
C TYR A 974 -0.46 11.28 -49.27
N ARG A 975 -1.01 12.41 -49.73
CA ARG A 975 -2.44 12.52 -50.10
C ARG A 975 -2.82 11.50 -51.15
N ARG A 976 -2.05 11.38 -52.24
CA ARG A 976 -2.35 10.44 -53.34
C ARG A 976 -2.49 8.99 -52.85
N LEU A 977 -1.60 8.52 -51.99
CA LEU A 977 -1.67 7.14 -51.50
C LEU A 977 -2.88 6.94 -50.57
N VAL A 978 -3.13 7.87 -49.65
CA VAL A 978 -4.25 7.74 -48.71
C VAL A 978 -5.60 7.88 -49.43
N GLU A 979 -5.71 8.78 -50.41
CA GLU A 979 -6.91 8.93 -51.25
C GLU A 979 -7.21 7.66 -52.07
N ALA A 980 -6.16 6.99 -52.58
CA ALA A 980 -6.32 5.68 -53.25
C ALA A 980 -6.87 4.61 -52.29
N VAL A 981 -6.40 4.60 -51.04
CA VAL A 981 -6.89 3.69 -49.99
C VAL A 981 -8.36 4.00 -49.67
N VAL A 982 -8.72 5.28 -49.48
CA VAL A 982 -10.12 5.71 -49.25
C VAL A 982 -11.03 5.25 -50.39
N ALA A 983 -10.57 5.33 -51.64
CA ALA A 983 -11.35 4.90 -52.80
C ALA A 983 -11.55 3.37 -52.85
N VAL A 984 -10.55 2.58 -52.46
CA VAL A 984 -10.67 1.11 -52.33
C VAL A 984 -11.56 0.75 -51.15
N GLU A 985 -11.35 1.36 -49.99
CA GLU A 985 -12.11 1.11 -48.77
C GLU A 985 -13.60 1.38 -48.97
N LYS A 986 -13.97 2.49 -49.63
CA LYS A 986 -15.37 2.79 -49.96
C LYS A 986 -16.05 1.71 -50.81
N ARG A 987 -15.28 1.00 -51.66
CA ARG A 987 -15.80 -0.10 -52.48
C ARG A 987 -15.95 -1.40 -51.69
N VAL A 988 -14.99 -1.69 -50.81
CA VAL A 988 -14.92 -2.97 -50.07
C VAL A 988 -15.81 -2.95 -48.83
N ARG A 989 -15.89 -1.81 -48.14
CA ARG A 989 -16.69 -1.63 -46.92
C ARG A 989 -17.30 -0.21 -46.91
N PRO A 990 -18.45 0.00 -47.56
CA PRO A 990 -19.13 1.30 -47.53
C PRO A 990 -19.37 1.77 -46.09
N GLY A 991 -18.91 2.98 -45.75
CA GLY A 991 -18.97 3.55 -44.39
C GLY A 991 -17.84 3.11 -43.45
N GLY A 992 -16.90 2.27 -43.89
CA GLY A 992 -15.68 1.95 -43.15
C GLY A 992 -14.62 3.04 -43.29
N GLU A 993 -13.93 3.36 -42.18
CA GLU A 993 -12.85 4.36 -42.12
C GLU A 993 -11.55 3.81 -41.51
N ALA A 994 -11.55 2.58 -40.99
CA ALA A 994 -10.46 2.05 -40.20
C ALA A 994 -9.17 1.81 -41.02
N LEU A 995 -9.29 1.41 -42.29
CA LEU A 995 -8.14 1.15 -43.16
C LEU A 995 -7.50 2.47 -43.60
N SER A 996 -8.31 3.44 -44.07
CA SER A 996 -7.80 4.76 -44.42
C SER A 996 -7.23 5.50 -43.21
N GLU A 997 -7.83 5.39 -42.02
CA GLU A 997 -7.29 5.97 -40.79
C GLU A 997 -5.95 5.32 -40.39
N ALA A 998 -5.87 3.98 -40.44
CA ALA A 998 -4.63 3.24 -40.16
C ALA A 998 -3.51 3.65 -41.11
N VAL A 999 -3.77 3.69 -42.43
CA VAL A 999 -2.78 4.11 -43.43
C VAL A 999 -2.41 5.57 -43.29
N ALA A 1000 -3.37 6.47 -43.07
CA ALA A 1000 -3.11 7.89 -42.82
C ALA A 1000 -2.11 8.09 -41.68
N LYS A 1001 -2.28 7.35 -40.58
CA LYS A 1001 -1.38 7.42 -39.41
C LYS A 1001 -0.03 6.73 -39.67
N ALA A 1002 -0.04 5.51 -40.20
CA ALA A 1002 1.15 4.69 -40.40
C ALA A 1002 2.07 5.25 -41.49
N TYR A 1003 1.51 5.64 -42.64
CA TYR A 1003 2.28 6.21 -43.73
C TYR A 1003 2.88 7.56 -43.36
N PHE A 1004 2.12 8.42 -42.67
CA PHE A 1004 2.64 9.67 -42.13
C PHE A 1004 3.84 9.43 -41.21
N LYS A 1005 3.76 8.46 -40.31
CA LYS A 1005 4.86 8.11 -39.39
C LYS A 1005 6.12 7.68 -40.15
N LEU A 1006 5.97 6.89 -41.22
CA LEU A 1006 7.09 6.47 -42.06
C LEU A 1006 7.69 7.62 -42.87
N LEU A 1007 6.87 8.55 -43.38
CA LEU A 1007 7.34 9.71 -44.13
C LEU A 1007 7.98 10.79 -43.24
N ALA A 1008 7.43 11.01 -42.04
CA ALA A 1008 7.88 12.01 -41.06
C ALA A 1008 8.80 11.39 -39.99
N TYR A 1009 9.76 10.56 -40.40
CA TYR A 1009 10.74 10.01 -39.47
C TYR A 1009 11.58 11.12 -38.82
N LYS A 1010 11.85 10.98 -37.53
CA LYS A 1010 12.50 12.03 -36.73
C LYS A 1010 14.02 11.97 -36.85
N ASP A 1011 14.50 12.49 -37.97
CA ASP A 1011 15.92 12.71 -38.19
C ASP A 1011 16.44 13.99 -37.53
N GLU A 1012 17.74 14.26 -37.72
CA GLU A 1012 18.44 15.38 -37.12
C GLU A 1012 17.80 16.74 -37.48
N TYR A 1013 17.35 16.89 -38.74
CA TYR A 1013 16.68 18.11 -39.22
C TYR A 1013 15.30 18.28 -38.57
N GLU A 1014 14.52 17.20 -38.44
CA GLU A 1014 13.19 17.26 -37.83
C GLU A 1014 13.24 17.47 -36.33
N VAL A 1015 14.13 16.77 -35.62
CA VAL A 1015 14.35 17.01 -34.18
C VAL A 1015 14.76 18.46 -33.96
N ALA A 1016 15.64 19.01 -34.79
CA ALA A 1016 16.03 20.42 -34.73
C ALA A 1016 14.84 21.37 -34.98
N ARG A 1017 13.99 21.08 -35.96
CA ARG A 1017 12.76 21.87 -36.22
C ARG A 1017 11.80 21.84 -35.03
N LEU A 1018 11.52 20.66 -34.47
CA LEU A 1018 10.61 20.48 -33.34
C LEU A 1018 11.09 21.12 -32.02
N TYR A 1019 12.39 21.45 -31.93
CA TYR A 1019 12.94 22.25 -30.82
C TYR A 1019 12.98 23.75 -31.11
N SER A 1020 12.84 24.18 -32.37
CA SER A 1020 13.10 25.56 -32.80
C SER A 1020 11.92 26.27 -33.47
N ASP A 1021 10.81 25.56 -33.76
CA ASP A 1021 9.60 26.10 -34.41
C ASP A 1021 8.68 26.93 -33.50
N GLY A 1022 9.09 27.14 -32.24
CA GLY A 1022 8.34 27.94 -31.25
C GLY A 1022 7.40 27.13 -30.35
N ARG A 1023 6.89 25.97 -30.80
CA ARG A 1023 5.93 25.17 -30.00
C ARG A 1023 6.55 24.62 -28.73
N PHE A 1024 7.81 24.20 -28.80
CA PHE A 1024 8.57 23.77 -27.63
C PHE A 1024 8.74 24.91 -26.60
N ALA A 1025 9.03 26.14 -27.06
CA ALA A 1025 9.17 27.29 -26.17
C ALA A 1025 7.83 27.67 -25.50
N GLN A 1026 6.71 27.60 -26.23
CA GLN A 1026 5.37 27.81 -25.70
C GLN A 1026 5.03 26.75 -24.63
N ALA A 1027 5.29 25.47 -24.91
CA ALA A 1027 5.06 24.39 -23.95
C ALA A 1027 5.89 24.55 -22.67
N LEU A 1028 7.13 25.06 -22.78
CA LEU A 1028 7.94 25.40 -21.61
C LEU A 1028 7.37 26.58 -20.82
N ALA A 1029 6.99 27.67 -21.50
CA ALA A 1029 6.44 28.87 -20.86
C ALA A 1029 5.06 28.63 -20.20
N ALA A 1030 4.31 27.64 -20.69
CA ALA A 1030 3.08 27.18 -20.06
C ALA A 1030 3.33 26.46 -18.73
N ARG A 1031 4.46 25.75 -18.59
CA ARG A 1031 4.73 24.86 -17.43
C ARG A 1031 5.75 25.40 -16.44
N PHE A 1032 6.62 26.32 -16.86
CA PHE A 1032 7.67 26.89 -16.04
C PHE A 1032 7.66 28.42 -16.08
N SER A 1033 7.98 29.04 -14.94
CA SER A 1033 8.20 30.49 -14.80
C SER A 1033 9.68 30.80 -14.59
N GLY A 1034 10.08 32.05 -14.82
CA GLY A 1034 11.46 32.52 -14.67
C GLY A 1034 12.31 32.39 -15.93
N LYS A 1035 13.64 32.35 -15.77
CA LYS A 1035 14.62 32.26 -16.87
C LYS A 1035 15.27 30.86 -16.92
N PRO A 1036 14.62 29.87 -17.55
CA PRO A 1036 15.10 28.49 -17.55
C PRO A 1036 16.43 28.32 -18.30
N ARG A 1037 17.39 27.66 -17.68
CA ARG A 1037 18.56 27.08 -18.33
C ARG A 1037 18.20 25.69 -18.86
N LEU A 1038 18.27 25.56 -20.18
CA LEU A 1038 17.88 24.35 -20.89
C LEU A 1038 19.09 23.51 -21.25
N THR A 1039 18.97 22.20 -21.06
CA THR A 1039 19.97 21.22 -21.47
C THR A 1039 19.30 20.05 -22.17
N VAL A 1040 19.68 19.79 -23.42
CA VAL A 1040 19.13 18.71 -24.24
C VAL A 1040 20.04 17.49 -24.15
N HIS A 1041 19.45 16.29 -24.11
CA HIS A 1041 20.19 15.03 -23.98
C HIS A 1041 20.15 14.25 -25.30
N LEU A 1042 21.26 14.21 -26.03
CA LEU A 1042 21.36 13.63 -27.38
C LEU A 1042 22.50 12.62 -27.45
N ALA A 1043 22.42 11.66 -28.38
CA ALA A 1043 23.54 10.78 -28.73
C ALA A 1043 23.88 10.90 -30.23
N PRO A 1044 24.52 12.01 -30.68
CA PRO A 1044 24.89 12.17 -32.08
C PRO A 1044 25.80 11.02 -32.55
N PRO A 1045 25.48 10.30 -33.64
CA PRO A 1045 26.23 9.12 -34.09
C PRO A 1045 27.72 9.34 -34.32
N LEU A 1046 28.10 10.51 -34.81
CA LEU A 1046 29.48 10.85 -35.16
C LEU A 1046 30.34 11.31 -33.97
N MET A 1047 29.72 11.65 -32.83
CA MET A 1047 30.40 12.34 -31.72
C MET A 1047 30.23 11.68 -30.36
N SER A 1048 29.40 10.63 -30.26
CA SER A 1048 29.06 9.97 -29.00
C SER A 1048 29.90 8.71 -28.82
N PRO A 1049 30.56 8.53 -27.67
CA PRO A 1049 31.27 7.29 -27.39
C PRO A 1049 30.25 6.15 -27.23
N ARG A 1050 30.67 4.93 -27.59
CA ARG A 1050 29.89 3.72 -27.31
C ARG A 1050 30.08 3.31 -25.86
N ASP A 1051 29.00 2.87 -25.26
CA ASP A 1051 29.01 2.25 -23.96
C ASP A 1051 29.63 0.84 -24.07
N PRO A 1052 30.68 0.53 -23.29
CA PRO A 1052 31.40 -0.72 -23.41
C PRO A 1052 30.58 -1.94 -22.95
N THR A 1053 29.54 -1.74 -22.12
CA THR A 1053 28.70 -2.82 -21.60
C THR A 1053 27.52 -3.13 -22.53
N THR A 1054 26.90 -2.09 -23.07
CA THR A 1054 25.68 -2.23 -23.89
C THR A 1054 25.92 -2.07 -25.40
N GLY A 1055 27.09 -1.60 -25.81
CA GLY A 1055 27.43 -1.28 -27.20
C GLY A 1055 26.69 -0.06 -27.79
N ARG A 1056 25.78 0.55 -27.01
CA ARG A 1056 24.93 1.69 -27.41
C ARG A 1056 25.70 3.01 -27.33
N LEU A 1057 25.33 3.99 -28.14
CA LEU A 1057 25.90 5.34 -28.01
C LEU A 1057 25.46 5.98 -26.67
N ARG A 1058 26.40 6.56 -25.94
CA ARG A 1058 26.11 7.28 -24.69
C ARG A 1058 25.53 8.66 -25.00
N LYS A 1059 24.44 9.01 -24.33
CA LYS A 1059 23.87 10.36 -24.42
C LYS A 1059 24.77 11.37 -23.72
N ARG A 1060 24.89 12.54 -24.35
CA ARG A 1060 25.63 13.71 -23.87
C ARG A 1060 24.67 14.87 -23.64
N ALA A 1061 25.00 15.69 -22.66
CA ALA A 1061 24.28 16.91 -22.34
C ALA A 1061 24.78 18.07 -23.21
N PHE A 1062 23.86 18.76 -23.88
CA PHE A 1062 24.13 19.94 -24.70
C PHE A 1062 23.39 21.15 -24.10
N GLY A 1063 24.13 22.20 -23.77
CA GLY A 1063 23.57 23.43 -23.19
C GLY A 1063 22.80 24.29 -24.19
N ALA A 1064 22.42 25.50 -23.77
CA ALA A 1064 21.58 26.40 -24.56
C ALA A 1064 22.14 26.80 -25.94
N TRP A 1065 23.46 26.68 -26.16
CA TRP A 1065 24.11 26.94 -27.44
C TRP A 1065 23.62 26.04 -28.59
N ILE A 1066 23.01 24.89 -28.27
CA ILE A 1066 22.50 23.95 -29.28
C ILE A 1066 21.24 24.48 -30.00
N PHE A 1067 20.45 25.36 -29.36
CA PHE A 1067 19.19 25.84 -29.95
C PHE A 1067 19.39 26.75 -31.18
N PRO A 1068 20.36 27.69 -31.20
CA PRO A 1068 20.77 28.36 -32.43
C PRO A 1068 21.20 27.40 -33.55
N LEU A 1069 21.97 26.35 -33.22
CA LEU A 1069 22.35 25.32 -34.18
C LEU A 1069 21.14 24.56 -34.73
N PHE A 1070 20.16 24.24 -33.88
CA PHE A 1070 18.90 23.65 -34.32
C PHE A 1070 18.14 24.53 -35.31
N ARG A 1071 18.09 25.86 -35.11
CA ARG A 1071 17.47 26.77 -36.08
C ARG A 1071 18.17 26.73 -37.44
N LEU A 1072 19.50 26.70 -37.44
CA LEU A 1072 20.28 26.59 -38.67
C LEU A 1072 20.01 25.24 -39.35
N LEU A 1073 20.11 24.14 -38.60
CA LEU A 1073 19.92 22.80 -39.12
C LEU A 1073 18.51 22.60 -39.68
N ALA A 1074 17.47 23.11 -39.01
CA ALA A 1074 16.10 23.04 -39.50
C ALA A 1074 15.91 23.70 -40.88
N ARG A 1075 16.68 24.76 -41.20
CA ARG A 1075 16.66 25.42 -42.52
C ARG A 1075 17.36 24.61 -43.61
N LEU A 1076 18.27 23.72 -43.23
CA LEU A 1076 19.02 22.83 -44.13
C LEU A 1076 18.26 21.56 -44.51
N LYS A 1077 16.96 21.44 -44.19
CA LYS A 1077 16.11 20.29 -44.55
C LYS A 1077 16.13 19.93 -46.05
N GLY A 1078 16.49 20.87 -46.93
CA GLY A 1078 16.66 20.62 -48.37
C GLY A 1078 17.78 19.64 -48.70
N LEU A 1079 18.77 19.48 -47.81
CA LEU A 1079 19.85 18.50 -47.96
C LEU A 1079 19.38 17.07 -47.67
N ARG A 1080 18.27 16.87 -46.94
CA ARG A 1080 17.78 15.56 -46.51
C ARG A 1080 17.65 14.60 -47.69
N GLY A 1081 18.32 13.45 -47.60
CA GLY A 1081 18.26 12.41 -48.64
C GLY A 1081 19.02 12.72 -49.93
N THR A 1082 19.71 13.86 -50.03
CA THR A 1082 20.62 14.18 -51.14
C THR A 1082 22.02 13.59 -50.88
N PRO A 1083 22.91 13.52 -51.89
CA PRO A 1083 24.30 13.13 -51.67
C PRO A 1083 25.06 14.02 -50.67
N PHE A 1084 24.58 15.25 -50.45
CA PHE A 1084 25.14 16.21 -49.51
C PHE A 1084 24.56 16.09 -48.10
N ASP A 1085 23.76 15.07 -47.81
CA ASP A 1085 23.22 14.82 -46.47
C ASP A 1085 24.28 14.12 -45.57
N PRO A 1086 24.91 14.82 -44.60
CA PRO A 1086 25.93 14.22 -43.74
C PRO A 1086 25.37 13.11 -42.84
N PHE A 1087 24.06 13.06 -42.61
CA PHE A 1087 23.41 12.04 -41.77
C PHE A 1087 22.79 10.90 -42.59
N GLY A 1088 22.54 11.16 -43.88
CA GLY A 1088 21.77 10.29 -44.77
C GLY A 1088 22.40 8.91 -45.00
N GLN A 1089 23.72 8.78 -44.85
CA GLN A 1089 24.47 7.53 -45.09
C GLN A 1089 24.38 6.52 -43.92
N THR A 1090 23.87 6.92 -42.76
CA THR A 1090 23.78 6.04 -41.58
C THR A 1090 22.84 4.85 -41.81
N SER A 1091 23.12 3.72 -41.15
CA SER A 1091 22.29 2.50 -41.27
C SER A 1091 20.83 2.74 -40.86
N GLU A 1092 20.59 3.58 -39.85
CA GLU A 1092 19.25 3.96 -39.39
C GLU A 1092 18.48 4.76 -40.45
N ARG A 1093 19.12 5.74 -41.10
CA ARG A 1093 18.46 6.55 -42.15
C ARG A 1093 18.20 5.73 -43.41
N ARG A 1094 19.11 4.81 -43.76
CA ARG A 1094 18.89 3.84 -44.85
C ARG A 1094 17.70 2.93 -44.55
N LEU A 1095 17.60 2.40 -43.33
CA LEU A 1095 16.47 1.59 -42.88
C LEU A 1095 15.15 2.36 -42.97
N GLN A 1096 15.07 3.58 -42.44
CA GLN A 1096 13.85 4.40 -42.48
C GLN A 1096 13.38 4.69 -43.91
N ARG A 1097 14.30 4.99 -44.84
CA ARG A 1097 13.94 5.18 -46.25
C ARG A 1097 13.47 3.88 -46.92
N ARG A 1098 14.09 2.75 -46.59
CA ARG A 1098 13.69 1.43 -47.09
C ARG A 1098 12.27 1.06 -46.64
N LEU A 1099 11.93 1.32 -45.37
CA LEU A 1099 10.60 1.04 -44.80
C LEU A 1099 9.47 1.78 -45.53
N ILE A 1100 9.72 2.99 -46.06
CA ILE A 1100 8.73 3.73 -46.86
C ILE A 1100 8.38 2.94 -48.13
N THR A 1101 9.40 2.49 -48.86
CA THR A 1101 9.21 1.73 -50.10
C THR A 1101 8.61 0.35 -49.84
N GLU A 1102 9.09 -0.36 -48.80
CA GLU A 1102 8.52 -1.64 -48.39
C GLU A 1102 7.03 -1.51 -48.05
N TYR A 1103 6.65 -0.49 -47.29
CA TYR A 1103 5.25 -0.26 -46.93
C TYR A 1103 4.36 0.10 -48.12
N GLU A 1104 4.87 0.89 -49.08
CA GLU A 1104 4.15 1.17 -50.33
C GLU A 1104 3.92 -0.10 -51.15
N THR A 1105 4.90 -1.01 -51.20
CA THR A 1105 4.74 -2.32 -51.85
C THR A 1105 3.72 -3.19 -51.12
N THR A 1106 3.79 -3.27 -49.78
CA THR A 1106 2.83 -4.01 -48.96
C THR A 1106 1.40 -3.48 -49.17
N LEU A 1107 1.21 -2.16 -49.18
CA LEU A 1107 -0.09 -1.56 -49.45
C LEU A 1107 -0.59 -1.83 -50.87
N GLY A 1108 0.29 -1.84 -51.87
CA GLY A 1108 -0.08 -2.24 -53.23
C GLY A 1108 -0.74 -3.63 -53.26
N VAL A 1109 -0.10 -4.61 -52.61
CA VAL A 1109 -0.63 -5.98 -52.48
C VAL A 1109 -1.97 -6.01 -51.74
N ILE A 1110 -2.11 -5.23 -50.67
CA ILE A 1110 -3.37 -5.14 -49.92
C ILE A 1110 -4.48 -4.55 -50.80
N LEU A 1111 -4.24 -3.42 -51.47
CA LEU A 1111 -5.25 -2.72 -52.26
C LEU A 1111 -5.73 -3.52 -53.48
N GLU A 1112 -4.90 -4.42 -54.01
CA GLU A 1112 -5.27 -5.32 -55.10
C GLU A 1112 -6.18 -6.49 -54.66
N ARG A 1113 -6.06 -6.94 -53.41
CA ARG A 1113 -6.68 -8.20 -52.93
C ARG A 1113 -7.67 -8.02 -51.78
N VAL A 1114 -7.77 -6.84 -51.18
CA VAL A 1114 -8.64 -6.61 -50.02
C VAL A 1114 -10.11 -6.76 -50.40
N ASP A 1115 -10.80 -7.56 -49.60
CA ASP A 1115 -12.22 -7.89 -49.69
C ASP A 1115 -12.87 -7.74 -48.29
N PRO A 1116 -14.20 -7.87 -48.14
CA PRO A 1116 -14.86 -7.65 -46.86
C PRO A 1116 -14.36 -8.58 -45.74
N GLN A 1117 -14.01 -9.83 -46.06
CA GLN A 1117 -13.53 -10.82 -45.09
C GLN A 1117 -12.08 -10.57 -44.64
N GLY A 1118 -11.28 -9.90 -45.48
CA GLY A 1118 -9.86 -9.62 -45.25
C GLY A 1118 -9.61 -8.24 -44.69
N TYR A 1119 -10.65 -7.44 -44.56
CA TYR A 1119 -10.56 -6.04 -44.17
C TYR A 1119 -9.88 -5.86 -42.82
N ASP A 1120 -10.25 -6.61 -41.78
CA ASP A 1120 -9.68 -6.45 -40.45
C ASP A 1120 -8.18 -6.80 -40.42
N LEU A 1121 -7.78 -7.82 -41.19
CA LEU A 1121 -6.37 -8.20 -41.35
C LEU A 1121 -5.58 -7.17 -42.16
N ALA A 1122 -6.21 -6.57 -43.19
CA ALA A 1122 -5.62 -5.47 -43.96
C ALA A 1122 -5.39 -4.23 -43.08
N VAL A 1123 -6.34 -3.90 -42.18
CA VAL A 1123 -6.20 -2.82 -41.20
C VAL A 1123 -5.04 -3.11 -40.24
N GLU A 1124 -4.95 -4.34 -39.73
CA GLU A 1124 -3.86 -4.75 -38.84
C GLU A 1124 -2.49 -4.62 -39.50
N ILE A 1125 -2.33 -5.16 -40.72
CA ILE A 1125 -1.07 -5.06 -41.49
C ILE A 1125 -0.74 -3.59 -41.78
N ALA A 1126 -1.72 -2.81 -42.26
CA ALA A 1126 -1.53 -1.39 -42.55
C ALA A 1126 -1.11 -0.59 -41.31
N GLY A 1127 -1.53 -1.01 -40.11
CA GLY A 1127 -1.20 -0.39 -38.83
C GLY A 1127 0.18 -0.74 -38.26
N LEU A 1128 0.85 -1.81 -38.71
CA LEU A 1128 2.13 -2.28 -38.15
C LEU A 1128 3.22 -1.21 -38.02
N PRO A 1129 3.40 -0.25 -38.96
CA PRO A 1129 4.40 0.79 -38.79
C PRO A 1129 4.20 1.64 -37.52
N LEU A 1130 2.99 1.72 -36.96
CA LEU A 1130 2.72 2.44 -35.71
C LEU A 1130 3.44 1.82 -34.51
N GLU A 1131 3.77 0.53 -34.57
CA GLU A 1131 4.54 -0.19 -33.53
C GLU A 1131 6.05 0.10 -33.63
N MET A 1132 6.55 0.53 -34.79
CA MET A 1132 7.97 0.84 -35.06
C MET A 1132 8.38 2.18 -34.41
N ARG A 1133 8.48 2.21 -33.08
CA ARG A 1133 8.73 3.42 -32.28
C ARG A 1133 10.13 3.39 -31.66
N GLY A 1134 10.70 4.58 -31.50
CA GLY A 1134 11.97 4.78 -30.80
C GLY A 1134 13.04 5.35 -31.72
N PHE A 1135 14.29 5.25 -31.26
CA PHE A 1135 15.46 5.81 -31.94
C PHE A 1135 16.61 4.80 -31.87
N GLY A 1136 17.50 4.82 -32.86
CA GLY A 1136 18.69 3.98 -32.90
C GLY A 1136 18.38 2.50 -32.61
N PRO A 1137 19.05 1.87 -31.62
CA PRO A 1137 18.82 0.45 -31.28
C PRO A 1137 17.37 0.11 -30.92
N VAL A 1138 16.65 1.04 -30.28
CA VAL A 1138 15.24 0.82 -29.86
C VAL A 1138 14.34 0.73 -31.09
N LEU A 1139 14.58 1.58 -32.10
CA LEU A 1139 13.85 1.53 -33.36
C LEU A 1139 14.15 0.23 -34.11
N VAL A 1140 15.42 -0.17 -34.19
CA VAL A 1140 15.84 -1.40 -34.89
C VAL A 1140 15.15 -2.62 -34.28
N GLU A 1141 15.15 -2.75 -32.94
CA GLU A 1141 14.45 -3.83 -32.23
C GLU A 1141 12.94 -3.84 -32.57
N ALA A 1142 12.30 -2.67 -32.55
CA ALA A 1142 10.87 -2.53 -32.85
C ALA A 1142 10.56 -2.90 -34.31
N VAL A 1143 11.40 -2.48 -35.26
CA VAL A 1143 11.26 -2.80 -36.69
C VAL A 1143 11.42 -4.30 -36.91
N THR A 1144 12.43 -4.95 -36.32
CA THR A 1144 12.61 -6.40 -36.46
C THR A 1144 11.41 -7.19 -35.96
N LYS A 1145 10.81 -6.79 -34.82
CA LYS A 1145 9.57 -7.41 -34.30
C LYS A 1145 8.39 -7.17 -35.23
N ALA A 1146 8.20 -5.94 -35.69
CA ALA A 1146 7.10 -5.59 -36.59
C ALA A 1146 7.20 -6.33 -37.94
N GLN A 1147 8.39 -6.44 -38.53
CA GLN A 1147 8.62 -7.18 -39.78
C GLN A 1147 8.45 -8.70 -39.62
N ALA A 1148 8.73 -9.27 -38.44
CA ALA A 1148 8.41 -10.66 -38.15
C ALA A 1148 6.89 -10.88 -38.15
N ARG A 1149 6.14 -9.99 -37.49
CA ARG A 1149 4.66 -10.02 -37.46
C ARG A 1149 4.06 -9.74 -38.84
N GLU A 1150 4.60 -8.80 -39.60
CA GLU A 1150 4.19 -8.49 -40.97
C GLU A 1150 4.23 -9.72 -41.87
N ARG A 1151 5.32 -10.49 -41.82
CA ARG A 1151 5.44 -11.74 -42.60
C ARG A 1151 4.36 -12.75 -42.24
N THR A 1152 4.06 -12.91 -40.95
CA THR A 1152 2.99 -13.81 -40.50
C THR A 1152 1.61 -13.34 -40.97
N LEU A 1153 1.30 -12.05 -40.79
CA LEU A 1153 0.00 -11.49 -41.16
C LEU A 1153 -0.21 -11.44 -42.68
N LEU A 1154 0.82 -11.09 -43.46
CA LEU A 1154 0.77 -11.14 -44.92
C LEU A 1154 0.60 -12.56 -45.45
N ALA A 1155 1.28 -13.55 -44.87
CA ALA A 1155 1.06 -14.95 -45.24
C ALA A 1155 -0.40 -15.38 -44.98
N ALA A 1156 -0.98 -14.98 -43.85
CA ALA A 1156 -2.39 -15.23 -43.56
C ALA A 1156 -3.34 -14.47 -44.51
N PHE A 1157 -2.99 -13.25 -44.91
CA PHE A 1157 -3.78 -12.43 -45.82
C PHE A 1157 -3.79 -12.99 -47.25
N LEU A 1158 -2.67 -13.57 -47.68
CA LEU A 1158 -2.48 -14.17 -49.00
C LEU A 1158 -2.92 -15.63 -49.09
N ALA A 1159 -3.19 -16.30 -47.96
CA ALA A 1159 -3.64 -17.68 -47.95
C ALA A 1159 -5.02 -17.82 -48.63
N PRO A 1160 -5.24 -18.87 -49.45
CA PRO A 1160 -6.54 -19.12 -50.04
C PRO A 1160 -7.56 -19.39 -48.94
N ARG A 1161 -8.57 -18.54 -48.84
CA ARG A 1161 -9.60 -18.67 -47.81
C ARG A 1161 -10.56 -19.79 -48.22
N PRO A 1162 -10.99 -20.64 -47.26
CA PRO A 1162 -11.98 -21.65 -47.56
C PRO A 1162 -13.26 -20.96 -48.05
N LEU A 1163 -13.76 -21.38 -49.22
CA LEU A 1163 -15.09 -21.02 -49.69
C LEU A 1163 -16.08 -21.32 -48.56
N ALA A 1164 -16.74 -20.27 -48.05
CA ALA A 1164 -17.86 -20.45 -47.14
C ALA A 1164 -18.86 -21.38 -47.84
N SER A 1165 -19.07 -22.58 -47.31
CA SER A 1165 -20.21 -23.38 -47.73
C SER A 1165 -21.45 -22.55 -47.40
N ALA A 1166 -22.22 -22.20 -48.44
CA ALA A 1166 -23.60 -21.80 -48.26
C ALA A 1166 -24.29 -22.93 -47.48
N ALA A 1167 -24.70 -22.63 -46.25
CA ALA A 1167 -25.69 -23.41 -45.53
C ALA A 1167 -26.88 -22.47 -45.32
N GLU A 1168 -28.05 -22.95 -45.74
CA GLU A 1168 -29.36 -22.30 -45.82
C GLU A 1168 -29.84 -21.65 -44.51
#